data_AF-G7M5U5-F1
#
_entry.id   AF-G7M5U5-F1
#
_cell.length_a   1.000
_cell.length_b   1.000
_cell.length_c   1.000
_cell.angle_alpha   90.00
_cell.angle_beta   90.00
_cell.angle_gamma   90.00
#
_symmetry.space_group_name_H-M   'P 1'
#
loop_
_entity.id
_entity.type
_entity.pdbx_description
1 polymer ?
#
loop_
_entity_poly.entity_id
_entity_poly.type
_entity_poly.pdbx_seq_one_letter_code
_entity_poly.pdbx_strand_id
1 'polypeptide(L)'
;MSITLESYLKEVSEREGSKLYSNWMVIKEELCNKLETVSSYFQHFSLHNATHSKEICNNIERFLGEDRIRKLSPTDVWLLLMAFYSHDVGMALKYNDIVNTFEEQKFKGELKELIEGNNTELKKAAERILTFEKENNNLKPIQGKALDIFRDVQLIIEEHYRKGHAARSADYIGEFLDEKYSLINPRIIELLKKVCIAHQEDIKNIENLHYEENGLFQDYVHPRFVAGMLCLGDLLDMDTNRFSKYGLEAASTMANESKLHLEKHRALKHFLIKPNGIEIEMDSPSMEVHRVARDWVHWIDETIDYLTLKWSCIAPNDFGNPPKIAYKKLLIKGSDLFNEYADLKFTIDQSKALELLQGANIYKDKFVCIREVIQNAMDSSLIQLWKDIDIKKKKKKLEEVNERDKICRETLKCEKYNEIGKRDLKTEAIIDFWENLRVDEKYQEKLTEEAKRFNEYPIEVSVYFDEEDKVTIEVSDKGTGISNIALKSIANIGTKKDKRNDRDIIESMPGWLKPSGQFGLGLQSIFLISDKFEMITKSHDEPGKKIIFENVNNNTGYITVEPNNRHERGTTVKIHIDEAKIEASDFQTDELSFKLKDKKDFIMELILSKAKNNQFIGELGENDSSFDIKNYFYVNIHKIDKFNQKEDIPSNKSLFSDNSLGCFLENGELQITTINSQEKLVFEYFERENKSLCKIAFVLPEIENREEGELFKFTIKSGELCELYYKNVFVCELYSDSKYMFDRQEMKYFKFSLNLFDNKADSILEISRNAIKENYRTEFSKVVRHTLINVFQAINNNLIEKRIELEEYNLTILYQLFKFFGINTDKFIETYRNKLWKFSFVEKFYRHNFDNPGHIELNTTIDEIFKAKYKIIEAVKDRYYVTNSFRDFLDKIDDKKVEKINIKDVADNILEVKKYLNGITFDGDSLISHSLIASKIVKLNNEFYNLYEFAPFIISENQVLPMYDEIYLIDLFVKISKEKEREMIGLENFKNLVIEKFEDYRLKYIIKLPFKDEHYDKVIDSIKKDLSFDKSMFKKEVVNTDYFNCLVDYVSSKKKLHSDEIRHAYEKLIDKYMELLIKPDEKDNPYKEFVKCLVDANEEVED
;
A
#
# COMPACT_ATOMS: atom_id res chain seq x y z
N MET A 1 -3.71 -72.08 -4.28
CA MET A 1 -3.74 -70.69 -3.79
C MET A 1 -3.34 -69.82 -4.94
N SER A 2 -4.01 -68.69 -5.15
CA SER A 2 -3.57 -67.73 -6.16
C SER A 2 -2.21 -67.16 -5.79
N ILE A 3 -1.33 -66.96 -6.77
CA ILE A 3 0.02 -66.43 -6.53
C ILE A 3 -0.08 -64.94 -6.22
N THR A 4 0.40 -64.55 -5.04
CA THR A 4 0.60 -63.17 -4.59
C THR A 4 2.07 -62.75 -4.73
N LEU A 5 2.39 -61.46 -4.71
CA LEU A 5 3.76 -60.94 -4.73
C LEU A 5 4.56 -61.50 -3.55
N GLU A 6 3.96 -61.54 -2.35
CA GLU A 6 4.56 -62.09 -1.14
C GLU A 6 4.85 -63.61 -1.27
N SER A 7 3.88 -64.39 -1.76
CA SER A 7 4.07 -65.84 -1.96
C SER A 7 5.11 -66.17 -3.03
N TYR A 8 5.17 -65.35 -4.09
CA TYR A 8 6.14 -65.50 -5.17
C TYR A 8 7.54 -65.10 -4.72
N LEU A 9 7.69 -64.02 -3.94
CA LEU A 9 8.98 -63.66 -3.34
C LEU A 9 9.52 -64.80 -2.46
N LYS A 10 8.65 -65.47 -1.70
CA LYS A 10 9.01 -66.64 -0.89
C LYS A 10 9.48 -67.80 -1.78
N GLU A 11 8.69 -68.17 -2.79
CA GLU A 11 9.00 -69.24 -3.75
C GLU A 11 10.37 -69.02 -4.42
N VAL A 12 10.64 -67.81 -4.90
CA VAL A 12 11.90 -67.48 -5.57
C VAL A 12 13.06 -67.37 -4.59
N SER A 13 12.85 -66.84 -3.38
CA SER A 13 13.91 -66.78 -2.35
C SER A 13 14.39 -68.18 -1.95
N GLU A 14 13.46 -69.13 -1.81
CA GLU A 14 13.77 -70.53 -1.51
C GLU A 14 14.51 -71.21 -2.68
N ARG A 15 14.12 -70.92 -3.93
CA ARG A 15 14.76 -71.45 -5.14
C ARG A 15 16.20 -70.96 -5.33
N GLU A 16 16.44 -69.67 -5.12
CA GLU A 16 17.75 -69.04 -5.30
C GLU A 16 18.67 -69.17 -4.07
N GLY A 17 18.17 -69.73 -2.96
CA GLY A 17 18.90 -69.82 -1.69
C GLY A 17 19.19 -68.44 -1.05
N SER A 18 18.34 -67.44 -1.32
CA SER A 18 18.53 -66.05 -0.87
C SER A 18 17.79 -65.75 0.44
N LYS A 19 18.25 -64.73 1.17
CA LYS A 19 17.58 -64.25 2.41
C LYS A 19 16.56 -63.13 2.15
N LEU A 20 16.16 -62.86 0.90
CA LEU A 20 15.28 -61.73 0.56
C LEU A 20 13.96 -61.75 1.31
N TYR A 21 13.25 -62.88 1.25
CA TYR A 21 11.96 -63.02 1.92
C TYR A 21 12.08 -62.86 3.44
N SER A 22 13.09 -63.49 4.05
CA SER A 22 13.34 -63.35 5.50
C SER A 22 13.68 -61.92 5.90
N ASN A 23 14.52 -61.22 5.12
CA ASN A 23 14.87 -59.82 5.37
C ASN A 23 13.65 -58.91 5.23
N TRP A 24 12.87 -59.10 4.16
CA TRP A 24 11.65 -58.35 3.92
C TRP A 24 10.62 -58.56 5.04
N MET A 25 10.44 -59.79 5.54
CA MET A 25 9.53 -60.09 6.65
C MET A 25 9.87 -59.29 7.92
N VAL A 26 11.15 -59.26 8.30
CA VAL A 26 11.61 -58.52 9.49
C VAL A 26 11.44 -57.01 9.29
N ILE A 27 11.83 -56.49 8.12
CA ILE A 27 11.69 -55.07 7.81
C ILE A 27 10.22 -54.65 7.77
N LYS A 28 9.35 -55.46 7.15
CA LYS A 28 7.91 -55.24 7.11
C LYS A 28 7.33 -55.13 8.51
N GLU A 29 7.71 -56.01 9.44
CA GLU A 29 7.23 -55.96 10.83
C GLU A 29 7.61 -54.65 11.53
N GLU A 30 8.87 -54.19 11.39
CA GLU A 30 9.29 -52.88 11.94
C GLU A 30 8.56 -51.70 11.30
N LEU A 31 8.40 -51.71 9.96
CA LEU A 31 7.66 -50.67 9.24
C LEU A 31 6.18 -50.65 9.67
N CYS A 32 5.54 -51.81 9.82
CA CYS A 32 4.15 -51.88 10.29
C CYS A 32 4.01 -51.25 11.67
N ASN A 33 4.89 -51.60 12.60
CA ASN A 33 4.88 -51.04 13.96
C ASN A 33 5.05 -49.52 13.96
N LYS A 34 5.93 -49.00 13.08
CA LYS A 34 6.12 -47.55 12.94
C LYS A 34 4.89 -46.87 12.32
N LEU A 35 4.31 -47.45 11.27
CA LEU A 35 3.14 -46.90 10.57
C LEU A 35 1.89 -46.83 11.47
N GLU A 36 1.74 -47.68 12.47
CA GLU A 36 0.65 -47.55 13.46
C GLU A 36 0.67 -46.20 14.21
N THR A 37 1.85 -45.60 14.36
CA THR A 37 2.00 -44.32 15.06
C THR A 37 1.49 -43.11 14.26
N VAL A 38 1.26 -43.25 12.94
CA VAL A 38 0.76 -42.16 12.08
C VAL A 38 -0.57 -41.59 12.60
N SER A 39 -1.43 -42.47 13.12
CA SER A 39 -2.73 -42.10 13.70
C SER A 39 -2.64 -41.17 14.92
N SER A 40 -1.45 -41.01 15.53
CA SER A 40 -1.25 -40.13 16.69
C SER A 40 -1.41 -38.66 16.33
N TYR A 41 -0.98 -38.25 15.13
CA TYR A 41 -0.97 -36.86 14.69
C TYR A 41 -1.89 -36.61 13.48
N PHE A 42 -2.23 -37.65 12.69
CA PHE A 42 -3.09 -37.56 11.52
C PHE A 42 -4.47 -38.17 11.78
N GLN A 43 -5.20 -37.62 12.74
CA GLN A 43 -6.47 -38.18 13.20
C GLN A 43 -7.64 -37.83 12.28
N HIS A 44 -7.57 -36.69 11.56
CA HIS A 44 -8.62 -36.27 10.63
C HIS A 44 -8.46 -36.82 9.21
N PHE A 45 -7.45 -37.66 8.96
CA PHE A 45 -7.10 -38.19 7.65
C PHE A 45 -7.43 -39.68 7.53
N SER A 46 -7.28 -40.20 6.31
CA SER A 46 -7.31 -41.64 6.08
C SER A 46 -6.23 -42.36 6.90
N LEU A 47 -6.47 -43.63 7.20
CA LEU A 47 -5.49 -44.54 7.76
C LEU A 47 -4.35 -44.74 6.75
N HIS A 48 -3.14 -44.38 7.15
CA HIS A 48 -1.89 -44.69 6.42
C HIS A 48 -1.03 -45.66 7.25
N ASN A 49 -1.70 -46.64 7.87
CA ASN A 49 -1.04 -47.71 8.62
C ASN A 49 -0.80 -48.94 7.71
N ALA A 50 -0.34 -50.06 8.27
CA ALA A 50 -0.03 -51.26 7.51
C ALA A 50 -1.20 -51.81 6.66
N THR A 51 -2.45 -51.46 7.00
CA THR A 51 -3.64 -51.86 6.21
C THR A 51 -3.67 -51.17 4.85
N HIS A 52 -3.26 -49.89 4.77
CA HIS A 52 -3.18 -49.13 3.52
C HIS A 52 -2.15 -49.74 2.57
N SER A 53 -0.91 -49.96 3.04
CA SER A 53 0.13 -50.63 2.26
C SER A 53 -0.30 -52.01 1.75
N LYS A 54 -1.09 -52.73 2.53
CA LYS A 54 -1.65 -54.03 2.13
C LYS A 54 -2.70 -53.89 1.04
N GLU A 55 -3.58 -52.90 1.10
CA GLU A 55 -4.57 -52.67 0.04
C GLU A 55 -3.93 -52.20 -1.27
N ILE A 56 -2.90 -51.35 -1.22
CA ILE A 56 -2.06 -51.05 -2.40
C ILE A 56 -1.53 -52.34 -3.02
N CYS A 57 -0.93 -53.21 -2.20
CA CYS A 57 -0.41 -54.50 -2.66
C CYS A 57 -1.50 -55.36 -3.30
N ASN A 58 -2.66 -55.51 -2.65
CA ASN A 58 -3.79 -56.28 -3.16
C ASN A 58 -4.30 -55.73 -4.50
N ASN A 59 -4.40 -54.41 -4.63
CA ASN A 59 -4.90 -53.75 -5.83
C ASN A 59 -3.94 -53.95 -7.01
N ILE A 60 -2.63 -53.83 -6.77
CA ILE A 60 -1.62 -54.13 -7.79
C ILE A 60 -1.60 -55.63 -8.12
N GLU A 61 -1.75 -56.53 -7.15
CA GLU A 61 -1.85 -57.97 -7.42
C GLU A 61 -3.08 -58.33 -8.28
N ARG A 62 -4.25 -57.71 -8.00
CA ARG A 62 -5.46 -57.87 -8.82
C ARG A 62 -5.26 -57.38 -10.25
N PHE A 63 -4.56 -56.26 -10.42
CA PHE A 63 -4.21 -55.74 -11.74
C PHE A 63 -3.25 -56.67 -12.47
N LEU A 64 -2.14 -57.07 -11.84
CA LEU A 64 -1.13 -57.91 -12.49
C LEU A 64 -1.70 -59.29 -12.85
N GLY A 65 -2.39 -59.93 -11.91
CA GLY A 65 -2.76 -61.34 -12.03
C GLY A 65 -1.56 -62.27 -11.96
N GLU A 66 -1.82 -63.56 -11.83
CA GLU A 66 -0.78 -64.59 -11.57
C GLU A 66 0.28 -64.64 -12.68
N ASP A 67 -0.14 -64.54 -13.94
CA ASP A 67 0.76 -64.65 -15.10
C ASP A 67 1.79 -63.52 -15.14
N ARG A 68 1.41 -62.28 -14.78
CA ARG A 68 2.34 -61.14 -14.78
C ARG A 68 3.21 -61.11 -13.53
N ILE A 69 2.68 -61.52 -12.37
CA ILE A 69 3.47 -61.65 -11.14
C ILE A 69 4.66 -62.60 -11.38
N ARG A 70 4.43 -63.74 -12.04
CA ARG A 70 5.49 -64.71 -12.35
C ARG A 70 6.54 -64.22 -13.37
N LYS A 71 6.25 -63.14 -14.10
CA LYS A 71 7.21 -62.53 -15.05
C LYS A 71 8.12 -61.51 -14.39
N LEU A 72 7.82 -61.06 -13.18
CA LEU A 72 8.67 -60.11 -12.45
C LEU A 72 9.92 -60.80 -11.92
N SER A 73 11.03 -60.07 -11.91
CA SER A 73 12.26 -60.53 -11.26
C SER A 73 12.09 -60.55 -9.74
N PRO A 74 12.85 -61.39 -9.01
CA PRO A 74 12.85 -61.34 -7.55
C PRO A 74 13.19 -59.94 -7.01
N THR A 75 14.07 -59.19 -7.69
CA THR A 75 14.39 -57.81 -7.29
C THR A 75 13.22 -56.86 -7.51
N ASP A 76 12.47 -56.96 -8.63
CA ASP A 76 11.26 -56.16 -8.87
C ASP A 76 10.21 -56.37 -7.79
N VAL A 77 9.95 -57.65 -7.45
CA VAL A 77 8.95 -58.03 -6.44
C VAL A 77 9.35 -57.53 -5.06
N TRP A 78 10.63 -57.68 -4.70
CA TRP A 78 11.15 -57.18 -3.43
C TRP A 78 11.03 -55.65 -3.36
N LEU A 79 11.39 -54.92 -4.43
CA LEU A 79 11.34 -53.46 -4.46
C LEU A 79 9.91 -52.93 -4.41
N LEU A 80 8.95 -53.57 -5.09
CA LEU A 80 7.51 -53.25 -4.99
C LEU A 80 7.00 -53.38 -3.56
N LEU A 81 7.25 -54.54 -2.93
CA LEU A 81 6.80 -54.78 -1.57
C LEU A 81 7.47 -53.83 -0.57
N MET A 82 8.75 -53.49 -0.77
CA MET A 82 9.42 -52.48 0.04
C MET A 82 8.82 -51.09 -0.16
N ALA A 83 8.55 -50.69 -1.40
CA ALA A 83 7.96 -49.39 -1.72
C ALA A 83 6.57 -49.23 -1.07
N PHE A 84 5.69 -50.23 -1.19
CA PHE A 84 4.34 -50.18 -0.62
C PHE A 84 4.33 -49.96 0.89
N TYR A 85 5.27 -50.56 1.63
CA TYR A 85 5.35 -50.46 3.09
C TYR A 85 6.22 -49.30 3.60
N SER A 86 6.92 -48.58 2.73
CA SER A 86 7.83 -47.51 3.15
C SER A 86 7.50 -46.13 2.60
N HIS A 87 6.64 -46.01 1.57
CA HIS A 87 6.36 -44.71 0.93
C HIS A 87 5.76 -43.66 1.90
N ASP A 88 4.97 -44.08 2.89
CA ASP A 88 4.32 -43.21 3.89
C ASP A 88 5.02 -43.13 5.24
N VAL A 89 6.16 -43.81 5.42
CA VAL A 89 6.81 -43.89 6.74
C VAL A 89 7.27 -42.54 7.29
N GLY A 90 7.43 -41.54 6.41
CA GLY A 90 7.68 -40.13 6.73
C GLY A 90 6.50 -39.39 7.37
N MET A 91 5.31 -40.02 7.45
CA MET A 91 4.17 -39.55 8.24
C MET A 91 4.22 -39.99 9.70
N ALA A 92 5.09 -40.96 10.06
CA ALA A 92 5.27 -41.38 11.44
C ALA A 92 6.23 -40.43 12.18
N LEU A 93 5.67 -39.35 12.71
CA LEU A 93 6.39 -38.22 13.31
C LEU A 93 6.91 -38.53 14.72
N LYS A 94 8.09 -37.98 15.05
CA LYS A 94 8.58 -37.92 16.43
C LYS A 94 8.19 -36.57 17.04
N TYR A 95 7.80 -36.57 18.31
CA TYR A 95 7.44 -35.34 19.03
C TYR A 95 8.56 -34.28 18.99
N ASN A 96 9.81 -34.68 19.16
CA ASN A 96 10.95 -33.74 19.13
C ASN A 96 11.11 -33.04 17.78
N ASP A 97 10.79 -33.71 16.67
CA ASP A 97 10.87 -33.11 15.33
C ASP A 97 9.80 -32.01 15.18
N ILE A 98 8.62 -32.22 15.76
CA ILE A 98 7.53 -31.22 15.83
C ILE A 98 7.96 -30.02 16.68
N VAL A 99 8.54 -30.26 17.86
CA VAL A 99 9.03 -29.18 18.74
C VAL A 99 10.07 -28.32 18.02
N ASN A 100 11.10 -28.95 17.45
CA ASN A 100 12.17 -28.23 16.74
C ASN A 100 11.59 -27.37 15.61
N THR A 101 10.66 -27.92 14.83
CA THR A 101 10.00 -27.18 13.74
C THR A 101 9.20 -25.99 14.25
N PHE A 102 8.43 -26.16 15.33
CA PHE A 102 7.58 -25.09 15.89
C PHE A 102 8.40 -23.98 16.57
N GLU A 103 9.61 -24.29 17.05
CA GLU A 103 10.55 -23.31 17.63
C GLU A 103 11.32 -22.50 16.57
N GLU A 104 11.36 -22.97 15.31
CA GLU A 104 12.03 -22.26 14.22
C GLU A 104 11.27 -20.98 13.81
N GLN A 105 12.01 -19.89 13.59
CA GLN A 105 11.48 -18.63 13.01
C GLN A 105 10.74 -18.87 11.68
N LYS A 106 11.17 -19.88 10.92
CA LYS A 106 10.59 -20.28 9.64
C LYS A 106 9.12 -20.68 9.77
N PHE A 107 8.75 -21.36 10.85
CA PHE A 107 7.38 -21.81 11.09
C PHE A 107 6.40 -20.64 11.33
N LYS A 108 6.87 -19.54 11.95
CA LYS A 108 6.06 -18.31 12.05
C LYS A 108 5.78 -17.68 10.67
N GLY A 109 6.70 -17.84 9.72
CA GLY A 109 6.50 -17.47 8.32
C GLY A 109 5.39 -18.31 7.68
N GLU A 110 5.46 -19.62 7.84
CA GLU A 110 4.45 -20.56 7.31
C GLU A 110 3.05 -20.29 7.86
N LEU A 111 2.91 -19.98 9.16
CA LEU A 111 1.62 -19.57 9.72
C LEU A 111 1.08 -18.30 9.05
N LYS A 112 1.92 -17.31 8.72
CA LYS A 112 1.49 -16.11 7.99
C LYS A 112 1.09 -16.43 6.55
N GLU A 113 1.78 -17.36 5.88
CA GLU A 113 1.38 -17.82 4.55
C GLU A 113 -0.02 -18.43 4.55
N LEU A 114 -0.35 -19.23 5.58
CA LEU A 114 -1.69 -19.79 5.75
C LEU A 114 -2.77 -18.70 5.94
N ILE A 115 -2.43 -17.56 6.55
CA ILE A 115 -3.35 -16.41 6.71
C ILE A 115 -3.64 -15.71 5.38
N GLU A 116 -2.64 -15.66 4.49
CA GLU A 116 -2.77 -15.11 3.14
C GLU A 116 -3.30 -16.14 2.12
N GLY A 117 -3.53 -17.38 2.57
CA GLY A 117 -4.10 -18.47 1.79
C GLY A 117 -5.62 -18.35 1.56
N ASN A 118 -6.15 -19.21 0.69
CA ASN A 118 -7.59 -19.26 0.38
C ASN A 118 -8.37 -20.19 1.32
N ASN A 119 -7.70 -21.07 2.07
CA ASN A 119 -8.35 -22.00 3.00
C ASN A 119 -8.75 -21.24 4.27
N THR A 120 -10.06 -21.02 4.44
CA THR A 120 -10.62 -20.19 5.51
C THR A 120 -10.43 -20.81 6.90
N GLU A 121 -10.32 -22.14 7.01
CA GLU A 121 -10.15 -22.81 8.30
C GLU A 121 -8.70 -22.78 8.77
N LEU A 122 -7.74 -23.08 7.89
CA LEU A 122 -6.31 -22.98 8.20
C LEU A 122 -5.91 -21.54 8.50
N LYS A 123 -6.48 -20.56 7.79
CA LYS A 123 -6.33 -19.14 8.10
C LYS A 123 -6.74 -18.81 9.54
N LYS A 124 -7.94 -19.23 9.95
CA LYS A 124 -8.45 -18.99 11.32
C LYS A 124 -7.59 -19.68 12.37
N ALA A 125 -7.12 -20.89 12.09
CA ALA A 125 -6.23 -21.64 12.97
C ALA A 125 -4.89 -20.90 13.17
N ALA A 126 -4.26 -20.47 12.08
CA ALA A 126 -3.01 -19.72 12.12
C ALA A 126 -3.16 -18.35 12.83
N GLU A 127 -4.25 -17.61 12.57
CA GLU A 127 -4.55 -16.35 13.25
C GLU A 127 -4.69 -16.55 14.77
N ARG A 128 -5.40 -17.59 15.22
CA ARG A 128 -5.58 -17.87 16.66
C ARG A 128 -4.28 -18.28 17.33
N ILE A 129 -3.47 -19.14 16.71
CA ILE A 129 -2.16 -19.55 17.24
C ILE A 129 -1.25 -18.32 17.44
N LEU A 130 -1.17 -17.43 16.45
CA LEU A 130 -0.34 -16.22 16.53
C LEU A 130 -0.87 -15.18 17.52
N THR A 131 -2.20 -15.07 17.66
CA THR A 131 -2.82 -14.13 18.60
C THR A 131 -2.70 -14.61 20.05
N PHE A 132 -2.77 -15.92 20.27
CA PHE A 132 -2.58 -16.54 21.58
C PHE A 132 -1.18 -16.25 22.17
N GLU A 133 -0.15 -16.15 21.34
CA GLU A 133 1.21 -15.73 21.76
C GLU A 133 1.23 -14.29 22.30
N LYS A 134 0.36 -13.39 21.79
CA LYS A 134 0.33 -11.96 22.15
C LYS A 134 -0.53 -11.64 23.38
N GLU A 135 -1.60 -12.40 23.61
CA GLU A 135 -2.61 -12.09 24.64
C GLU A 135 -2.25 -12.57 26.07
N ASN A 136 -1.25 -13.45 26.24
CA ASN A 136 -1.00 -14.17 27.50
C ASN A 136 -0.27 -13.38 28.62
N ASN A 137 -0.21 -12.04 28.53
CA ASN A 137 0.23 -11.21 29.66
C ASN A 137 -0.84 -11.01 30.76
N ASN A 138 -2.07 -11.50 30.57
CA ASN A 138 -3.15 -11.39 31.57
C ASN A 138 -3.83 -12.74 31.83
N LEU A 139 -3.49 -13.35 32.96
CA LEU A 139 -4.05 -14.61 33.48
C LEU A 139 -5.56 -14.48 33.76
N LYS A 140 -6.41 -14.94 32.83
CA LYS A 140 -7.83 -15.27 33.07
C LYS A 140 -8.15 -16.69 32.58
N PRO A 141 -9.21 -17.35 33.11
CA PRO A 141 -9.35 -18.80 33.02
C PRO A 141 -9.49 -19.30 31.58
N ILE A 142 -8.60 -20.21 31.19
CA ILE A 142 -8.40 -20.76 29.84
C ILE A 142 -9.35 -21.94 29.55
N GLN A 143 -10.60 -21.89 30.00
CA GLN A 143 -11.55 -22.98 29.74
C GLN A 143 -12.29 -22.71 28.42
N GLY A 144 -11.99 -23.52 27.39
CA GLY A 144 -12.50 -23.39 26.01
C GLY A 144 -11.38 -23.06 25.01
N LYS A 145 -10.69 -21.92 25.19
CA LYS A 145 -9.61 -21.47 24.28
C LYS A 145 -8.47 -22.48 24.11
N ALA A 146 -8.11 -23.23 25.15
CA ALA A 146 -7.04 -24.22 25.06
C ALA A 146 -7.38 -25.42 24.15
N LEU A 147 -8.65 -25.82 24.09
CA LEU A 147 -9.11 -26.90 23.21
C LEU A 147 -9.15 -26.46 21.75
N ASP A 148 -9.52 -25.20 21.49
CA ASP A 148 -9.46 -24.61 20.15
C ASP A 148 -8.00 -24.53 19.66
N ILE A 149 -7.08 -24.10 20.53
CA ILE A 149 -5.64 -24.08 20.20
C ILE A 149 -5.10 -25.49 19.99
N PHE A 150 -5.49 -26.48 20.80
CA PHE A 150 -5.10 -27.87 20.60
C PHE A 150 -5.55 -28.40 19.22
N ARG A 151 -6.82 -28.15 18.86
CA ARG A 151 -7.35 -28.48 17.53
C ARG A 151 -6.55 -27.76 16.43
N ASP A 152 -6.32 -26.46 16.57
CA ASP A 152 -5.62 -25.66 15.57
C ASP A 152 -4.19 -26.16 15.36
N VAL A 153 -3.45 -26.46 16.44
CA VAL A 153 -2.10 -27.04 16.37
C VAL A 153 -2.13 -28.37 15.63
N GLN A 154 -3.12 -29.22 15.92
CA GLN A 154 -3.28 -30.50 15.25
C GLN A 154 -3.50 -30.33 13.73
N LEU A 155 -4.39 -29.42 13.32
CA LEU A 155 -4.64 -29.12 11.90
C LEU A 155 -3.38 -28.61 11.19
N ILE A 156 -2.57 -27.79 11.87
CA ILE A 156 -1.32 -27.27 11.31
C ILE A 156 -0.26 -28.38 11.18
N ILE A 157 -0.13 -29.26 12.18
CA ILE A 157 0.76 -30.43 12.10
C ILE A 157 0.38 -31.29 10.89
N GLU A 158 -0.91 -31.60 10.74
CA GLU A 158 -1.40 -32.42 9.63
C GLU A 158 -1.08 -31.78 8.26
N GLU A 159 -1.36 -30.48 8.08
CA GLU A 159 -1.11 -29.79 6.82
C GLU A 159 0.39 -29.65 6.50
N HIS A 160 1.20 -29.30 7.51
CA HIS A 160 2.65 -29.13 7.36
C HIS A 160 3.33 -30.46 7.01
N TYR A 161 3.08 -31.50 7.81
CA TYR A 161 3.74 -32.79 7.67
C TYR A 161 3.07 -33.75 6.67
N ARG A 162 1.97 -33.33 6.03
CA ARG A 162 1.50 -34.02 4.82
C ARG A 162 2.34 -33.63 3.61
N LYS A 163 2.81 -32.39 3.51
CA LYS A 163 3.66 -31.96 2.39
C LYS A 163 5.08 -32.49 2.57
N GLY A 164 5.64 -33.08 1.50
CA GLY A 164 7.00 -33.60 1.50
C GLY A 164 7.22 -34.85 2.36
N HIS A 165 6.17 -35.61 2.71
CA HIS A 165 6.33 -36.85 3.47
C HIS A 165 7.09 -37.90 2.65
N ALA A 166 6.97 -37.89 1.32
CA ALA A 166 7.73 -38.78 0.45
C ALA A 166 9.26 -38.57 0.59
N ALA A 167 9.71 -37.32 0.69
CA ALA A 167 11.12 -37.00 0.95
C ALA A 167 11.56 -37.46 2.35
N ARG A 168 10.75 -37.21 3.38
CA ARG A 168 11.02 -37.72 4.74
C ARG A 168 11.04 -39.24 4.80
N SER A 169 10.19 -39.91 4.04
CA SER A 169 10.21 -41.37 3.89
C SER A 169 11.54 -41.82 3.31
N ALA A 170 12.04 -41.16 2.26
CA ALA A 170 13.35 -41.45 1.69
C ALA A 170 14.51 -41.23 2.67
N ASP A 171 14.49 -40.14 3.44
CA ASP A 171 15.50 -39.85 4.47
C ASP A 171 15.51 -40.96 5.53
N TYR A 172 14.33 -41.31 6.06
CA TYR A 172 14.20 -42.39 7.04
C TYR A 172 14.64 -43.75 6.49
N ILE A 173 14.28 -44.08 5.25
CA ILE A 173 14.69 -45.34 4.60
C ILE A 173 16.22 -45.41 4.54
N GLY A 174 16.90 -44.30 4.27
CA GLY A 174 18.36 -44.21 4.30
C GLY A 174 18.92 -44.56 5.67
N GLU A 175 18.55 -43.79 6.69
CA GLU A 175 19.02 -44.00 8.05
C GLU A 175 18.71 -45.43 8.54
N PHE A 176 17.47 -45.88 8.33
CA PHE A 176 16.99 -47.15 8.83
C PHE A 176 17.67 -48.36 8.20
N LEU A 177 17.79 -48.39 6.87
CA LEU A 177 18.37 -49.51 6.16
C LEU A 177 19.91 -49.50 6.21
N ASP A 178 20.55 -48.33 6.21
CA ASP A 178 22.01 -48.21 6.29
C ASP A 178 22.54 -48.60 7.68
N GLU A 179 21.83 -48.25 8.78
CA GLU A 179 22.28 -48.55 10.15
C GLU A 179 22.00 -49.98 10.59
N LYS A 180 20.81 -50.52 10.27
CA LYS A 180 20.36 -51.83 10.81
C LYS A 180 20.48 -52.99 9.83
N TYR A 181 20.47 -52.72 8.52
CA TYR A 181 20.35 -53.73 7.47
C TYR A 181 21.41 -53.55 6.38
N SER A 182 22.66 -53.32 6.78
CA SER A 182 23.85 -53.08 5.93
C SER A 182 24.18 -54.18 4.89
N LEU A 183 23.42 -55.27 4.87
CA LEU A 183 23.50 -56.36 3.89
C LEU A 183 22.73 -56.06 2.60
N ILE A 184 21.89 -55.03 2.55
CA ILE A 184 21.19 -54.59 1.33
C ILE A 184 22.11 -53.67 0.52
N ASN A 185 22.18 -53.89 -0.79
CA ASN A 185 23.02 -53.09 -1.67
C ASN A 185 22.62 -51.59 -1.62
N PRO A 186 23.53 -50.65 -1.30
CA PRO A 186 23.22 -49.23 -1.21
C PRO A 186 22.57 -48.64 -2.47
N ARG A 187 22.90 -49.16 -3.66
CA ARG A 187 22.26 -48.74 -4.92
C ARG A 187 20.76 -49.05 -4.93
N ILE A 188 20.35 -50.20 -4.41
CA ILE A 188 18.93 -50.58 -4.34
C ILE A 188 18.18 -49.75 -3.28
N ILE A 189 18.85 -49.39 -2.18
CA ILE A 189 18.30 -48.45 -1.17
C ILE A 189 18.05 -47.09 -1.82
N GLU A 190 19.00 -46.59 -2.63
CA GLU A 190 18.85 -45.33 -3.35
C GLU A 190 17.72 -45.38 -4.40
N LEU A 191 17.55 -46.52 -5.08
CA LEU A 191 16.40 -46.72 -5.97
C LEU A 191 15.07 -46.68 -5.21
N LEU A 192 14.99 -47.35 -4.06
CA LEU A 192 13.80 -47.33 -3.20
C LEU A 192 13.45 -45.90 -2.77
N LYS A 193 14.45 -45.11 -2.34
CA LYS A 193 14.27 -43.69 -1.99
C LYS A 193 13.65 -42.90 -3.14
N LYS A 194 14.20 -43.01 -4.35
CA LYS A 194 13.70 -42.28 -5.53
C LYS A 194 12.31 -42.73 -5.95
N VAL A 195 12.03 -44.04 -5.87
CA VAL A 195 10.69 -44.60 -6.12
C VAL A 195 9.67 -44.03 -5.13
N CYS A 196 10.01 -43.98 -3.84
CA CYS A 196 9.15 -43.38 -2.82
C CYS A 196 8.98 -41.87 -3.06
N ILE A 197 10.02 -41.11 -3.43
CA ILE A 197 9.86 -39.67 -3.72
C ILE A 197 8.86 -39.42 -4.86
N ALA A 198 8.91 -40.25 -5.91
CA ALA A 198 8.10 -40.08 -7.10
C ALA A 198 6.57 -40.12 -6.86
N HIS A 199 6.08 -40.75 -5.77
CA HIS A 199 4.64 -40.86 -5.53
C HIS A 199 3.97 -39.53 -5.14
N GLN A 200 4.74 -38.54 -4.69
CA GLN A 200 4.24 -37.19 -4.37
C GLN A 200 4.56 -36.17 -5.49
N GLU A 201 5.10 -36.62 -6.62
CA GLU A 201 5.45 -35.81 -7.79
C GLU A 201 4.46 -36.01 -8.97
N ASP A 202 4.58 -35.20 -10.03
CA ASP A 202 3.85 -35.46 -11.28
C ASP A 202 4.31 -36.82 -11.85
N ILE A 203 3.36 -37.66 -12.28
CA ILE A 203 3.62 -39.00 -12.81
C ILE A 203 4.69 -39.02 -13.91
N LYS A 204 4.89 -37.93 -14.65
CA LYS A 204 5.94 -37.79 -15.66
C LYS A 204 7.34 -37.96 -15.08
N ASN A 205 7.55 -37.58 -13.82
CA ASN A 205 8.85 -37.61 -13.17
C ASN A 205 9.38 -39.03 -12.94
N ILE A 206 8.58 -40.08 -13.08
CA ILE A 206 9.10 -41.46 -13.08
C ILE A 206 10.14 -41.68 -14.20
N GLU A 207 10.13 -40.86 -15.27
CA GLU A 207 11.15 -40.93 -16.34
C GLU A 207 12.56 -40.55 -15.85
N ASN A 208 12.68 -39.84 -14.72
CA ASN A 208 13.96 -39.54 -14.08
C ASN A 208 14.66 -40.79 -13.55
N LEU A 209 13.91 -41.89 -13.37
CA LEU A 209 14.46 -43.20 -13.04
C LEU A 209 14.96 -43.89 -14.31
N HIS A 210 15.97 -44.75 -14.17
CA HIS A 210 16.40 -45.62 -15.26
C HIS A 210 15.30 -46.64 -15.61
N TYR A 211 15.18 -46.97 -16.90
CA TYR A 211 14.22 -47.98 -17.38
C TYR A 211 14.50 -49.36 -16.78
N GLU A 212 15.75 -49.79 -16.84
CA GLU A 212 16.23 -51.09 -16.41
C GLU A 212 17.61 -50.93 -15.77
N GLU A 213 17.86 -51.65 -14.67
CA GLU A 213 19.17 -51.73 -14.02
C GLU A 213 19.47 -53.19 -13.59
N ASN A 214 20.72 -53.48 -13.25
CA ASN A 214 21.06 -54.76 -12.62
C ASN A 214 20.29 -54.92 -11.30
N GLY A 215 19.76 -56.10 -11.04
CA GLY A 215 19.08 -56.44 -9.78
C GLY A 215 20.05 -56.78 -8.65
N LEU A 216 19.54 -57.45 -7.61
CA LEU A 216 20.33 -57.99 -6.50
C LEU A 216 21.01 -59.32 -6.85
N PHE A 217 20.56 -60.00 -7.91
CA PHE A 217 21.05 -61.30 -8.35
C PHE A 217 21.50 -61.22 -9.82
N GLN A 218 21.49 -62.35 -10.53
CA GLN A 218 21.59 -62.38 -12.00
C GLN A 218 20.25 -62.03 -12.65
N ASP A 219 19.65 -60.94 -12.22
CA ASP A 219 18.35 -60.45 -12.67
C ASP A 219 18.40 -58.94 -12.98
N TYR A 220 17.32 -58.41 -13.54
CA TYR A 220 17.14 -56.99 -13.83
C TYR A 220 16.01 -56.42 -12.98
N VAL A 221 16.12 -55.15 -12.61
CA VAL A 221 15.09 -54.38 -11.92
C VAL A 221 14.59 -53.26 -12.81
N HIS A 222 13.31 -52.94 -12.71
CA HIS A 222 12.60 -51.95 -13.54
C HIS A 222 12.04 -50.81 -12.68
N PRO A 223 12.87 -49.83 -12.25
CA PRO A 223 12.45 -48.78 -11.30
C PRO A 223 11.25 -47.97 -11.76
N ARG A 224 11.14 -47.66 -13.06
CA ARG A 224 9.98 -46.95 -13.65
C ARG A 224 8.68 -47.72 -13.44
N PHE A 225 8.72 -49.03 -13.65
CA PHE A 225 7.58 -49.91 -13.41
C PHE A 225 7.17 -49.88 -11.94
N VAL A 226 8.13 -50.01 -11.02
CA VAL A 226 7.87 -50.00 -9.58
C VAL A 226 7.24 -48.67 -9.15
N ALA A 227 7.80 -47.54 -9.57
CA ALA A 227 7.24 -46.21 -9.27
C ALA A 227 5.83 -46.05 -9.86
N GLY A 228 5.61 -46.46 -11.11
CA GLY A 228 4.30 -46.40 -11.75
C GLY A 228 3.24 -47.26 -11.02
N MET A 229 3.61 -48.46 -10.55
CA MET A 229 2.71 -49.32 -9.78
C MET A 229 2.45 -48.77 -8.37
N LEU A 230 3.44 -48.15 -7.72
CA LEU A 230 3.22 -47.47 -6.44
C LEU A 230 2.21 -46.31 -6.60
N CYS A 231 2.43 -45.43 -7.58
CA CYS A 231 1.56 -44.27 -7.83
C CYS A 231 0.12 -44.72 -8.16
N LEU A 232 -0.02 -45.69 -9.06
CA LEU A 232 -1.33 -46.24 -9.41
C LEU A 232 -1.99 -46.93 -8.21
N GLY A 233 -1.23 -47.70 -7.43
CA GLY A 233 -1.74 -48.46 -6.30
C GLY A 233 -2.27 -47.58 -5.17
N ASP A 234 -1.57 -46.49 -4.84
CA ASP A 234 -2.02 -45.52 -3.83
C ASP A 234 -3.32 -44.79 -4.26
N LEU A 235 -3.39 -44.35 -5.52
CA LEU A 235 -4.60 -43.72 -6.06
C LEU A 235 -5.82 -44.67 -6.06
N LEU A 236 -5.58 -45.96 -6.25
CA LEU A 236 -6.60 -47.01 -6.26
C LEU A 236 -7.06 -47.46 -4.86
N ASP A 237 -6.45 -46.97 -3.77
CA ASP A 237 -6.98 -47.22 -2.43
C ASP A 237 -8.25 -46.38 -2.16
N MET A 238 -9.36 -46.78 -2.78
CA MET A 238 -10.63 -46.04 -2.80
C MET A 238 -11.65 -46.53 -1.77
N ASP A 239 -11.41 -47.66 -1.09
CA ASP A 239 -12.43 -48.32 -0.26
C ASP A 239 -12.89 -47.49 0.94
N THR A 240 -14.11 -47.76 1.41
CA THR A 240 -14.78 -46.99 2.48
C THR A 240 -14.14 -47.16 3.86
N ASN A 241 -13.32 -48.20 4.04
CA ASN A 241 -12.68 -48.52 5.32
C ASN A 241 -11.38 -47.74 5.55
N ARG A 242 -11.06 -46.78 4.68
CA ARG A 242 -9.88 -45.91 4.81
C ARG A 242 -9.94 -44.96 6.01
N PHE A 243 -11.06 -44.84 6.73
CA PHE A 243 -11.18 -44.01 7.93
C PHE A 243 -11.60 -44.84 9.15
N SER A 244 -10.88 -44.69 10.26
CA SER A 244 -11.26 -45.32 11.53
C SER A 244 -12.41 -44.58 12.18
N LYS A 245 -13.56 -45.25 12.34
CA LYS A 245 -14.71 -44.69 13.07
C LYS A 245 -14.32 -44.21 14.48
N TYR A 246 -13.62 -45.06 15.23
CA TYR A 246 -13.18 -44.73 16.59
C TYR A 246 -12.08 -43.67 16.61
N GLY A 247 -11.22 -43.63 15.58
CA GLY A 247 -10.22 -42.57 15.41
C GLY A 247 -10.88 -41.20 15.21
N LEU A 248 -11.90 -41.14 14.35
CA LEU A 248 -12.69 -39.92 14.12
C LEU A 248 -13.51 -39.49 15.35
N GLU A 249 -14.03 -40.44 16.13
CA GLU A 249 -14.72 -40.15 17.41
C GLU A 249 -13.77 -39.60 18.48
N ALA A 250 -12.49 -39.99 18.44
CA ALA A 250 -11.45 -39.52 19.36
C ALA A 250 -10.74 -38.24 18.89
N ALA A 251 -10.91 -37.87 17.62
CA ALA A 251 -10.27 -36.71 17.00
C ALA A 251 -10.92 -35.39 17.43
N SER A 252 -10.21 -34.28 17.21
CA SER A 252 -10.83 -32.96 17.26
C SER A 252 -11.73 -32.73 16.04
N THR A 253 -12.34 -31.54 15.93
CA THR A 253 -13.27 -31.28 14.83
C THR A 253 -12.53 -31.20 13.49
N MET A 254 -12.82 -32.16 12.60
CA MET A 254 -12.24 -32.25 11.26
C MET A 254 -12.43 -30.97 10.45
N ALA A 255 -11.43 -30.64 9.63
CA ALA A 255 -11.56 -29.61 8.61
C ALA A 255 -12.57 -30.01 7.52
N ASN A 256 -13.18 -29.02 6.88
CA ASN A 256 -14.17 -29.24 5.83
C ASN A 256 -13.60 -30.02 4.64
N GLU A 257 -12.33 -29.78 4.26
CA GLU A 257 -11.66 -30.54 3.20
C GLU A 257 -11.56 -32.02 3.55
N SER A 258 -11.10 -32.37 4.76
CA SER A 258 -11.04 -33.76 5.23
C SER A 258 -12.42 -34.41 5.28
N LYS A 259 -13.46 -33.65 5.63
CA LYS A 259 -14.85 -34.12 5.59
C LYS A 259 -15.32 -34.42 4.15
N LEU A 260 -14.98 -33.57 3.19
CA LEU A 260 -15.29 -33.82 1.77
C LEU A 260 -14.56 -35.06 1.25
N HIS A 261 -13.29 -35.29 1.64
CA HIS A 261 -12.57 -36.52 1.32
C HIS A 261 -13.22 -37.77 1.93
N LEU A 262 -13.69 -37.70 3.19
CA LEU A 262 -14.44 -38.79 3.83
C LEU A 262 -15.74 -39.11 3.08
N GLU A 263 -16.53 -38.09 2.75
CA GLU A 263 -17.78 -38.24 1.99
C GLU A 263 -17.52 -38.75 0.56
N LYS A 264 -16.38 -38.39 -0.05
CA LYS A 264 -15.92 -38.94 -1.33
C LYS A 264 -15.72 -40.45 -1.27
N HIS A 265 -15.07 -40.97 -0.22
CA HIS A 265 -14.95 -42.44 -0.05
C HIS A 265 -16.33 -43.09 0.14
N ARG A 266 -17.24 -42.46 0.90
CA ARG A 266 -18.62 -42.94 1.09
C ARG A 266 -19.48 -42.91 -0.18
N ALA A 267 -19.11 -42.07 -1.15
CA ALA A 267 -19.79 -41.96 -2.44
C ALA A 267 -19.52 -43.16 -3.36
N LEU A 268 -18.50 -43.98 -3.10
CA LEU A 268 -18.17 -45.15 -3.90
C LEU A 268 -19.32 -46.18 -3.90
N LYS A 269 -19.79 -46.57 -5.09
CA LYS A 269 -20.88 -47.54 -5.30
C LYS A 269 -20.40 -48.84 -5.94
N HIS A 270 -19.45 -48.73 -6.86
CA HIS A 270 -18.82 -49.87 -7.54
C HIS A 270 -17.33 -49.63 -7.67
N PHE A 271 -16.55 -50.66 -7.35
CA PHE A 271 -15.10 -50.64 -7.49
C PHE A 271 -14.60 -52.02 -7.84
N LEU A 272 -13.89 -52.14 -8.97
CA LEU A 272 -13.37 -53.41 -9.45
C LEU A 272 -12.03 -53.20 -10.15
N ILE A 273 -11.05 -54.02 -9.78
CA ILE A 273 -9.75 -54.08 -10.45
C ILE A 273 -9.55 -55.49 -10.99
N LYS A 274 -9.26 -55.59 -12.29
CA LYS A 274 -8.92 -56.84 -12.97
C LYS A 274 -7.78 -56.60 -13.97
N PRO A 275 -7.11 -57.66 -14.46
CA PRO A 275 -6.07 -57.53 -15.47
C PRO A 275 -6.53 -56.84 -16.77
N ASN A 276 -7.82 -56.93 -17.10
CA ASN A 276 -8.43 -56.36 -18.29
C ASN A 276 -9.05 -54.97 -18.08
N GLY A 277 -8.94 -54.36 -16.90
CA GLY A 277 -9.34 -52.97 -16.66
C GLY A 277 -9.86 -52.68 -15.25
N ILE A 278 -10.01 -51.39 -14.98
CA ILE A 278 -10.51 -50.83 -13.71
C ILE A 278 -11.91 -50.26 -13.95
N GLU A 279 -12.83 -50.53 -13.02
CA GLU A 279 -14.21 -50.02 -13.05
C GLU A 279 -14.52 -49.21 -11.79
N ILE A 280 -15.07 -48.01 -11.95
CA ILE A 280 -15.36 -47.09 -10.86
C ILE A 280 -16.76 -46.48 -11.05
N GLU A 281 -17.62 -46.60 -10.04
CA GLU A 281 -18.88 -45.85 -9.94
C GLU A 281 -18.96 -45.11 -8.62
N MET A 282 -19.24 -43.81 -8.67
CA MET A 282 -19.43 -42.98 -7.49
C MET A 282 -20.72 -42.17 -7.60
N ASP A 283 -21.48 -42.09 -6.52
CA ASP A 283 -22.67 -41.26 -6.41
C ASP A 283 -22.55 -40.31 -5.22
N SER A 284 -22.28 -39.05 -5.54
CA SER A 284 -21.92 -38.00 -4.60
C SER A 284 -23.17 -37.32 -4.03
N PRO A 285 -23.22 -37.08 -2.70
CA PRO A 285 -24.37 -36.45 -2.05
C PRO A 285 -24.48 -34.95 -2.31
N SER A 286 -23.40 -34.29 -2.75
CA SER A 286 -23.37 -32.84 -3.05
C SER A 286 -22.40 -32.53 -4.20
N MET A 287 -22.49 -31.30 -4.72
CA MET A 287 -21.62 -30.82 -5.81
C MET A 287 -20.16 -30.67 -5.36
N GLU A 288 -19.93 -30.31 -4.10
CA GLU A 288 -18.60 -30.18 -3.52
C GLU A 288 -17.90 -31.53 -3.41
N VAL A 289 -18.62 -32.56 -2.92
CA VAL A 289 -18.09 -33.94 -2.88
C VAL A 289 -17.85 -34.47 -4.29
N HIS A 290 -18.74 -34.13 -5.23
CA HIS A 290 -18.59 -34.51 -6.62
C HIS A 290 -17.34 -33.94 -7.29
N ARG A 291 -17.00 -32.68 -7.01
CA ARG A 291 -15.75 -32.06 -7.48
C ARG A 291 -14.52 -32.83 -6.96
N VAL A 292 -14.48 -33.13 -5.66
CA VAL A 292 -13.38 -33.90 -5.06
C VAL A 292 -13.30 -35.32 -5.64
N ALA A 293 -14.44 -35.97 -5.88
CA ALA A 293 -14.48 -37.29 -6.51
C ALA A 293 -14.01 -37.25 -7.97
N ARG A 294 -14.43 -36.23 -8.72
CA ARG A 294 -13.97 -35.99 -10.09
C ARG A 294 -12.46 -35.75 -10.14
N ASP A 295 -11.93 -34.86 -9.31
CA ASP A 295 -10.50 -34.55 -9.28
C ASP A 295 -9.69 -35.82 -8.98
N TRP A 296 -10.16 -36.65 -8.03
CA TRP A 296 -9.53 -37.94 -7.72
C TRP A 296 -9.55 -38.91 -8.91
N VAL A 297 -10.70 -39.06 -9.58
CA VAL A 297 -10.82 -39.92 -10.77
C VAL A 297 -10.03 -39.35 -11.95
N HIS A 298 -9.89 -38.03 -12.04
CA HIS A 298 -9.05 -37.38 -13.03
C HIS A 298 -7.56 -37.68 -12.81
N TRP A 299 -7.07 -37.67 -11.56
CA TRP A 299 -5.70 -38.11 -11.26
C TRP A 299 -5.46 -39.58 -11.63
N ILE A 300 -6.47 -40.44 -11.46
CA ILE A 300 -6.43 -41.83 -11.93
C ILE A 300 -6.37 -41.87 -13.47
N ASP A 301 -7.22 -41.10 -14.17
CA ASP A 301 -7.21 -40.96 -15.63
C ASP A 301 -5.81 -40.52 -16.12
N GLU A 302 -5.25 -39.44 -15.58
CA GLU A 302 -3.95 -38.89 -15.96
C GLU A 302 -2.81 -39.91 -15.75
N THR A 303 -2.82 -40.60 -14.61
CA THR A 303 -1.83 -41.64 -14.30
C THR A 303 -1.93 -42.81 -15.28
N ILE A 304 -3.15 -43.30 -15.54
CA ILE A 304 -3.39 -44.42 -16.46
C ILE A 304 -3.06 -44.05 -17.90
N ASP A 305 -3.44 -42.86 -18.35
CA ASP A 305 -3.16 -42.37 -19.70
C ASP A 305 -1.65 -42.24 -19.92
N TYR A 306 -0.93 -41.74 -18.92
CA TYR A 306 0.52 -41.64 -18.98
C TYR A 306 1.19 -43.02 -19.02
N LEU A 307 0.81 -43.92 -18.11
CA LEU A 307 1.31 -45.29 -18.08
C LEU A 307 1.00 -46.04 -19.39
N THR A 308 -0.16 -45.79 -19.98
CA THR A 308 -0.58 -46.36 -21.27
C THR A 308 0.28 -45.84 -22.42
N LEU A 309 0.46 -44.52 -22.50
CA LEU A 309 1.25 -43.87 -23.54
C LEU A 309 2.71 -44.32 -23.51
N LYS A 310 3.26 -44.55 -22.31
CA LYS A 310 4.68 -44.86 -22.08
C LYS A 310 4.94 -46.32 -21.69
N TRP A 311 3.96 -47.20 -21.83
CA TRP A 311 4.03 -48.57 -21.31
C TRP A 311 5.28 -49.34 -21.77
N SER A 312 5.67 -49.19 -23.04
CA SER A 312 6.84 -49.86 -23.63
C SER A 312 8.19 -49.44 -23.03
N CYS A 313 8.27 -48.28 -22.38
CA CYS A 313 9.48 -47.79 -21.69
C CYS A 313 9.29 -47.69 -20.18
N ILE A 314 8.28 -48.40 -19.65
CA ILE A 314 7.97 -48.50 -18.21
C ILE A 314 7.96 -49.97 -17.80
N ALA A 315 7.13 -50.80 -18.43
CA ALA A 315 6.95 -52.20 -18.05
C ALA A 315 8.09 -53.09 -18.57
N PRO A 316 8.34 -54.25 -17.92
CA PRO A 316 9.26 -55.24 -18.44
C PRO A 316 8.91 -55.69 -19.87
N ASN A 317 9.88 -56.26 -20.58
CA ASN A 317 9.64 -56.81 -21.92
C ASN A 317 8.57 -57.92 -21.88
N ASP A 318 7.69 -57.97 -22.89
CA ASP A 318 6.61 -58.96 -23.04
C ASP A 318 5.66 -59.09 -21.83
N PHE A 319 5.45 -57.98 -21.10
CA PHE A 319 4.71 -57.96 -19.83
C PHE A 319 3.18 -57.80 -19.96
N GLY A 320 2.64 -57.66 -21.18
CA GLY A 320 1.20 -57.55 -21.45
C GLY A 320 0.70 -56.10 -21.57
N ASN A 321 -0.61 -55.90 -21.45
CA ASN A 321 -1.24 -54.60 -21.71
C ASN A 321 -1.15 -53.63 -20.51
N PRO A 322 -1.09 -52.31 -20.77
CA PRO A 322 -1.13 -51.28 -19.73
C PRO A 322 -2.44 -51.29 -18.94
N PRO A 323 -2.47 -50.63 -17.75
CA PRO A 323 -3.71 -50.37 -17.05
C PRO A 323 -4.67 -49.56 -17.94
N LYS A 324 -5.96 -49.77 -17.77
CA LYS A 324 -7.00 -49.01 -18.47
C LYS A 324 -8.26 -48.90 -17.63
N ILE A 325 -9.02 -47.83 -17.82
CA ILE A 325 -10.36 -47.70 -17.25
C ILE A 325 -11.36 -48.37 -18.20
N ALA A 326 -11.99 -49.44 -17.73
CA ALA A 326 -13.00 -50.18 -18.50
C ALA A 326 -14.39 -49.57 -18.35
N TYR A 327 -14.69 -48.99 -17.19
CA TYR A 327 -15.97 -48.33 -16.91
C TYR A 327 -15.77 -47.22 -15.87
N LYS A 328 -16.32 -46.04 -16.14
CA LYS A 328 -16.38 -44.95 -15.15
C LYS A 328 -17.73 -44.26 -15.19
N LYS A 329 -18.32 -44.03 -14.01
CA LYS A 329 -19.57 -43.29 -13.86
C LYS A 329 -19.55 -42.46 -12.58
N LEU A 330 -19.75 -41.16 -12.73
CA LEU A 330 -19.84 -40.21 -11.62
C LEU A 330 -21.24 -39.61 -11.61
N LEU A 331 -21.92 -39.68 -10.47
CA LEU A 331 -23.29 -39.20 -10.28
C LEU A 331 -23.34 -38.16 -9.16
N ILE A 332 -24.30 -37.24 -9.26
CA ILE A 332 -24.69 -36.31 -8.20
C ILE A 332 -26.13 -36.64 -7.83
N LYS A 333 -26.35 -37.18 -6.62
CA LYS A 333 -27.68 -37.58 -6.14
C LYS A 333 -28.43 -38.46 -7.16
N GLY A 334 -27.72 -39.42 -7.77
CA GLY A 334 -28.26 -40.35 -8.76
C GLY A 334 -28.36 -39.81 -10.20
N SER A 335 -27.88 -38.59 -10.50
CA SER A 335 -27.94 -37.98 -11.84
C SER A 335 -26.56 -37.63 -12.40
N ASP A 336 -26.32 -37.88 -13.68
CA ASP A 336 -25.11 -37.49 -14.42
C ASP A 336 -25.27 -36.18 -15.21
N LEU A 337 -26.50 -35.67 -15.33
CA LEU A 337 -26.85 -34.47 -16.12
C LEU A 337 -26.02 -33.22 -15.77
N PHE A 338 -25.63 -33.08 -14.51
CA PHE A 338 -24.95 -31.89 -14.01
C PHE A 338 -23.42 -32.00 -14.02
N ASN A 339 -22.89 -33.11 -14.53
CA ASN A 339 -21.45 -33.34 -14.56
C ASN A 339 -20.72 -32.26 -15.38
N GLU A 340 -21.17 -31.95 -16.58
CA GLU A 340 -20.48 -30.98 -17.46
C GLU A 340 -20.40 -29.56 -16.86
N TYR A 341 -21.27 -29.21 -15.91
CA TYR A 341 -21.32 -27.89 -15.29
C TYR A 341 -20.48 -27.76 -14.01
N ALA A 342 -19.88 -28.85 -13.50
CA ALA A 342 -19.22 -28.81 -12.19
C ALA A 342 -17.98 -27.90 -12.14
N ASP A 343 -17.33 -27.65 -13.28
CA ASP A 343 -16.04 -26.94 -13.40
C ASP A 343 -16.10 -25.61 -14.17
N LEU A 344 -17.29 -25.05 -14.37
CA LEU A 344 -17.41 -23.73 -14.97
C LEU A 344 -16.67 -22.68 -14.12
N LYS A 345 -15.67 -22.04 -14.73
CA LYS A 345 -14.85 -20.97 -14.14
C LYS A 345 -14.89 -19.76 -15.07
N PHE A 346 -14.87 -18.56 -14.48
CA PHE A 346 -14.62 -17.35 -15.26
C PHE A 346 -13.16 -17.34 -15.72
N THR A 347 -12.95 -17.24 -17.04
CA THR A 347 -11.63 -17.09 -17.65
C THR A 347 -11.56 -15.74 -18.35
N ILE A 348 -10.45 -15.02 -18.18
CA ILE A 348 -10.16 -13.81 -18.94
C ILE A 348 -9.18 -14.21 -20.05
N ASP A 349 -9.51 -13.85 -21.28
CA ASP A 349 -8.63 -14.05 -22.42
C ASP A 349 -7.36 -13.18 -22.27
N GLN A 350 -6.18 -13.78 -22.43
CA GLN A 350 -4.89 -13.07 -22.23
C GLN A 350 -4.70 -11.92 -23.23
N SER A 351 -5.17 -12.09 -24.48
CA SER A 351 -5.07 -11.03 -25.50
C SER A 351 -5.94 -9.84 -25.13
N LYS A 352 -7.16 -10.08 -24.61
CA LYS A 352 -8.04 -9.03 -24.08
C LYS A 352 -7.50 -8.38 -22.81
N ALA A 353 -6.83 -9.14 -21.94
CA ALA A 353 -6.19 -8.59 -20.75
C ALA A 353 -5.04 -7.64 -21.12
N LEU A 354 -4.21 -8.01 -22.11
CA LEU A 354 -3.17 -7.16 -22.68
C LEU A 354 -3.77 -5.92 -23.35
N GLU A 355 -4.84 -6.07 -24.13
CA GLU A 355 -5.54 -4.95 -24.77
C GLU A 355 -6.13 -3.97 -23.74
N LEU A 356 -6.68 -4.46 -22.62
CA LEU A 356 -7.13 -3.60 -21.52
C LEU A 356 -5.96 -2.86 -20.85
N LEU A 357 -4.81 -3.52 -20.68
CA LEU A 357 -3.60 -2.89 -20.15
C LEU A 357 -2.99 -1.86 -21.11
N GLN A 358 -3.14 -2.06 -22.42
CA GLN A 358 -2.62 -1.18 -23.48
C GLN A 358 -3.57 -0.04 -23.85
N GLY A 359 -4.88 -0.29 -23.88
CA GLY A 359 -5.88 0.61 -24.48
C GLY A 359 -6.88 1.23 -23.51
N ALA A 360 -7.01 0.74 -22.27
CA ALA A 360 -8.05 1.19 -21.35
C ALA A 360 -7.48 1.86 -20.10
N ASN A 361 -7.22 3.18 -20.14
CA ASN A 361 -7.17 4.13 -19.01
C ASN A 361 -6.41 3.75 -17.70
N ILE A 362 -5.68 2.63 -17.62
CA ILE A 362 -4.93 2.24 -16.42
C ILE A 362 -3.73 3.17 -16.24
N TYR A 363 -3.08 3.54 -17.34
CA TYR A 363 -2.04 4.56 -17.34
C TYR A 363 -2.54 5.81 -18.06
N LYS A 364 -2.56 6.95 -17.36
CA LYS A 364 -2.93 8.25 -17.95
C LYS A 364 -1.85 8.81 -18.88
N ASP A 365 -0.61 8.34 -18.73
CA ASP A 365 0.58 8.79 -19.46
C ASP A 365 1.26 7.56 -20.08
N LYS A 366 1.49 7.58 -21.40
CA LYS A 366 2.11 6.49 -22.17
C LYS A 366 3.57 6.23 -21.73
N PHE A 367 4.25 7.23 -21.18
CA PHE A 367 5.68 7.17 -20.81
C PHE A 367 5.93 6.65 -19.38
N VAL A 368 4.88 6.24 -18.66
CA VAL A 368 4.99 5.65 -17.31
C VAL A 368 5.93 4.43 -17.28
N CYS A 369 6.09 3.73 -18.39
CA CYS A 369 7.00 2.59 -18.48
C CYS A 369 8.46 2.93 -18.15
N ILE A 370 8.92 4.15 -18.45
CA ILE A 370 10.30 4.60 -18.13
C ILE A 370 10.50 4.56 -16.61
N ARG A 371 9.54 5.13 -15.86
CA ARG A 371 9.52 5.10 -14.38
C ARG A 371 9.48 3.66 -13.87
N GLU A 372 8.62 2.80 -14.41
CA GLU A 372 8.50 1.41 -13.96
C GLU A 372 9.77 0.59 -14.23
N VAL A 373 10.47 0.83 -15.36
CA VAL A 373 11.73 0.14 -15.68
C VAL A 373 12.85 0.57 -14.73
N ILE A 374 13.00 1.87 -14.47
CA ILE A 374 13.95 2.39 -13.47
C ILE A 374 13.61 1.84 -12.08
N GLN A 375 12.32 1.76 -11.73
CA GLN A 375 11.89 1.19 -10.45
C GLN A 375 12.23 -0.30 -10.34
N ASN A 376 12.01 -1.09 -11.39
CA ASN A 376 12.34 -2.51 -11.39
C ASN A 376 13.86 -2.73 -11.23
N ALA A 377 14.68 -1.87 -11.86
CA ALA A 377 16.14 -1.85 -11.70
C ALA A 377 16.55 -1.54 -10.25
N MET A 378 15.90 -0.58 -9.59
CA MET A 378 16.12 -0.28 -8.17
C MET A 378 15.65 -1.44 -7.27
N ASP A 379 14.45 -1.97 -7.48
CA ASP A 379 13.90 -3.08 -6.67
C ASP A 379 14.80 -4.32 -6.73
N SER A 380 15.30 -4.66 -7.93
CA SER A 380 16.25 -5.77 -8.10
C SER A 380 17.57 -5.51 -7.38
N SER A 381 18.06 -4.27 -7.40
CA SER A 381 19.27 -3.87 -6.69
C SER A 381 19.08 -3.90 -5.17
N LEU A 382 17.92 -3.51 -4.64
CA LEU A 382 17.58 -3.61 -3.21
C LEU A 382 17.60 -5.06 -2.72
N ILE A 383 16.97 -5.97 -3.47
CA ILE A 383 16.94 -7.40 -3.12
C ILE A 383 18.37 -7.96 -3.13
N GLN A 384 19.18 -7.58 -4.13
CA GLN A 384 20.55 -8.08 -4.23
C GLN A 384 21.46 -7.52 -3.13
N LEU A 385 21.34 -6.23 -2.81
CA LEU A 385 22.02 -5.63 -1.68
C LEU A 385 21.70 -6.38 -0.37
N TRP A 386 20.42 -6.71 -0.16
CA TRP A 386 20.01 -7.48 1.02
C TRP A 386 20.59 -8.90 1.04
N LYS A 387 20.61 -9.61 -0.10
CA LYS A 387 21.26 -10.92 -0.22
C LYS A 387 22.74 -10.84 0.17
N ASP A 388 23.45 -9.82 -0.31
CA ASP A 388 24.86 -9.61 0.01
C ASP A 388 25.11 -9.28 1.49
N ILE A 389 24.16 -8.61 2.13
CA ILE A 389 24.15 -8.32 3.57
C ILE A 389 23.92 -9.62 4.37
N ASP A 390 22.89 -10.39 4.03
CA ASP A 390 22.52 -11.63 4.75
C ASP A 390 23.57 -12.74 4.64
N ILE A 391 24.17 -12.93 3.45
CA ILE A 391 25.25 -13.90 3.22
C ILE A 391 26.46 -13.58 4.12
N LYS A 392 26.79 -12.30 4.30
CA LYS A 392 27.88 -11.89 5.21
C LYS A 392 27.54 -12.16 6.68
N LYS A 393 26.29 -11.92 7.11
CA LYS A 393 25.83 -12.29 8.47
C LYS A 393 25.97 -13.78 8.73
N LYS A 394 25.54 -14.61 7.77
CA LYS A 394 25.65 -16.08 7.86
C LYS A 394 27.10 -16.56 7.89
N LYS A 395 27.98 -16.02 7.04
CA LYS A 395 29.42 -16.35 7.06
C LYS A 395 30.06 -15.98 8.39
N LYS A 396 29.78 -14.78 8.91
CA LYS A 396 30.30 -14.32 10.20
C LYS A 396 29.81 -15.16 11.38
N LYS A 397 28.54 -15.57 11.38
CA LYS A 397 27.98 -16.48 12.39
C LYS A 397 28.62 -17.86 12.30
N LEU A 398 28.91 -18.36 11.10
CA LEU A 398 29.68 -19.61 10.90
C LEU A 398 31.13 -19.47 11.39
N GLU A 399 31.79 -18.34 11.13
CA GLU A 399 33.15 -18.07 11.59
C GLU A 399 33.22 -17.96 13.12
N GLU A 400 32.25 -17.31 13.76
CA GLU A 400 32.14 -17.21 15.23
C GLU A 400 31.81 -18.57 15.89
N VAL A 401 30.98 -19.41 15.24
CA VAL A 401 30.72 -20.78 15.68
C VAL A 401 31.95 -21.67 15.50
N ASN A 402 32.66 -21.53 14.39
CA ASN A 402 33.91 -22.26 14.13
C ASN A 402 35.05 -21.79 15.07
N GLU A 403 35.12 -20.51 15.43
CA GLU A 403 36.03 -20.00 16.47
C GLU A 403 35.65 -20.53 17.86
N ARG A 404 34.36 -20.57 18.21
CA ARG A 404 33.92 -21.21 19.46
C ARG A 404 34.23 -22.70 19.51
N ASP A 405 34.05 -23.42 18.40
CA ASP A 405 34.42 -24.83 18.30
C ASP A 405 35.94 -25.04 18.36
N LYS A 406 36.72 -24.11 17.80
CA LYS A 406 38.18 -24.10 17.89
C LYS A 406 38.65 -23.79 19.31
N ILE A 407 38.04 -22.81 19.98
CA ILE A 407 38.26 -22.49 21.39
C ILE A 407 37.87 -23.71 22.25
N CYS A 408 36.72 -24.35 22.04
CA CYS A 408 36.33 -25.56 22.77
C CYS A 408 37.29 -26.73 22.55
N ARG A 409 37.90 -26.87 21.36
CA ARG A 409 38.96 -27.87 21.09
C ARG A 409 40.30 -27.51 21.74
N GLU A 410 40.62 -26.23 21.86
CA GLU A 410 41.88 -25.74 22.46
C GLU A 410 41.80 -25.58 23.99
N THR A 411 40.61 -25.43 24.58
CA THR A 411 40.39 -25.25 26.04
C THR A 411 40.63 -26.53 26.85
N LEU A 412 40.94 -27.67 26.21
CA LEU A 412 41.36 -28.89 26.93
C LEU A 412 42.85 -28.92 27.30
N LYS A 413 43.69 -27.97 26.86
CA LYS A 413 45.06 -27.81 27.40
C LYS A 413 45.56 -26.36 27.34
N CYS A 414 45.78 -25.81 28.54
CA CYS A 414 46.73 -24.76 28.91
C CYS A 414 46.16 -23.36 29.23
N GLU A 415 46.64 -22.87 30.38
CA GLU A 415 46.39 -21.54 30.95
C GLU A 415 47.15 -20.45 30.18
N LYS A 416 46.52 -19.26 30.16
CA LYS A 416 47.00 -17.94 29.71
C LYS A 416 47.24 -17.75 28.21
N TYR A 417 46.34 -17.01 27.58
CA TYR A 417 46.70 -15.95 26.64
C TYR A 417 45.74 -14.77 26.75
N ASN A 418 46.32 -13.57 26.93
CA ASN A 418 45.68 -12.27 26.88
C ASN A 418 45.60 -11.78 25.42
N GLU A 419 44.57 -10.98 25.16
CA GLU A 419 44.42 -9.97 24.10
C GLU A 419 44.47 -10.42 22.62
N ILE A 420 43.65 -9.68 21.83
CA ILE A 420 43.52 -9.67 20.37
C ILE A 420 42.44 -10.68 19.85
N GLY A 421 41.40 -10.28 19.11
CA GLY A 421 41.20 -9.02 18.42
C GLY A 421 39.78 -8.76 17.90
N LYS A 422 39.54 -7.46 17.67
CA LYS A 422 38.64 -6.84 16.69
C LYS A 422 37.25 -7.45 16.50
N ARG A 423 36.34 -6.90 17.31
CA ARG A 423 34.91 -6.76 17.01
C ARG A 423 34.70 -6.19 15.60
N ASP A 424 34.23 -7.00 14.66
CA ASP A 424 33.58 -6.50 13.45
C ASP A 424 32.05 -6.44 13.65
N LEU A 425 31.59 -5.31 14.19
CA LEU A 425 30.17 -4.95 14.38
C LEU A 425 29.63 -4.18 13.15
N LYS A 426 29.77 -4.73 11.93
CA LYS A 426 29.59 -3.99 10.66
C LYS A 426 28.32 -4.32 9.85
N THR A 427 27.30 -4.98 10.41
CA THR A 427 26.08 -5.34 9.63
C THR A 427 24.78 -5.28 10.44
N GLU A 428 24.90 -5.09 11.75
CA GLU A 428 23.75 -4.78 12.61
C GLU A 428 23.44 -3.28 12.59
N ALA A 429 24.40 -2.40 12.27
CA ALA A 429 24.27 -0.95 12.44
C ALA A 429 23.14 -0.31 11.62
N ILE A 430 23.00 -0.56 10.30
CA ILE A 430 21.86 -0.03 9.53
C ILE A 430 20.52 -0.60 10.00
N ILE A 431 20.40 -1.91 10.20
CA ILE A 431 19.10 -2.54 10.52
C ILE A 431 18.66 -2.14 11.92
N ASP A 432 19.56 -2.17 12.89
CA ASP A 432 19.36 -1.70 14.26
C ASP A 432 19.12 -0.19 14.32
N PHE A 433 19.75 0.60 13.43
CA PHE A 433 19.47 2.03 13.28
C PHE A 433 18.01 2.30 12.88
N TRP A 434 17.48 1.57 11.90
CA TRP A 434 16.10 1.76 11.43
C TRP A 434 15.05 1.06 12.30
N GLU A 435 15.40 -0.04 12.99
CA GLU A 435 14.49 -0.80 13.85
C GLU A 435 14.49 -0.32 15.32
N ASN A 436 15.63 0.14 15.85
CA ASN A 436 15.81 0.49 17.26
C ASN A 436 16.17 1.95 17.54
N LEU A 437 16.44 2.76 16.50
CA LEU A 437 16.34 4.22 16.50
C LEU A 437 16.99 4.92 17.73
N ARG A 438 18.12 4.40 18.22
CA ARG A 438 18.99 5.05 19.21
C ARG A 438 20.36 5.25 18.59
N VAL A 439 20.80 6.50 18.54
CA VAL A 439 22.11 6.85 17.97
C VAL A 439 22.98 7.43 19.08
N ASP A 440 24.17 6.84 19.21
CA ASP A 440 25.33 7.39 19.90
C ASP A 440 26.37 7.76 18.81
N GLU A 441 27.27 8.73 19.03
CA GLU A 441 28.23 9.24 18.01
C GLU A 441 29.00 8.13 17.27
N LYS A 442 29.26 7.01 17.94
CA LYS A 442 29.96 5.84 17.39
C LYS A 442 29.19 5.10 16.28
N TYR A 443 27.88 5.30 16.15
CA TYR A 443 27.04 4.71 15.10
C TYR A 443 27.07 5.52 13.80
N GLN A 444 27.34 6.82 13.85
CA GLN A 444 27.35 7.71 12.68
C GLN A 444 28.47 7.39 11.67
N GLU A 445 29.69 7.14 12.16
CA GLU A 445 30.82 6.75 11.29
C GLU A 445 30.56 5.43 10.54
N LYS A 446 29.87 4.48 11.19
CA LYS A 446 29.53 3.17 10.59
C LYS A 446 28.44 3.28 9.53
N LEU A 447 27.42 4.11 9.77
CA LEU A 447 26.35 4.36 8.81
C LEU A 447 26.89 5.01 7.53
N THR A 448 27.87 5.90 7.65
CA THR A 448 28.57 6.51 6.51
C THR A 448 29.36 5.46 5.69
N GLU A 449 29.94 4.44 6.34
CA GLU A 449 30.63 3.33 5.65
C GLU A 449 29.64 2.38 4.93
N GLU A 450 28.48 2.09 5.54
CA GLU A 450 27.46 1.24 4.91
C GLU A 450 26.65 1.97 3.83
N ALA A 451 26.44 3.29 3.96
CA ALA A 451 25.85 4.16 2.95
C ALA A 451 26.62 4.13 1.62
N LYS A 452 27.96 4.03 1.69
CA LYS A 452 28.81 3.84 0.50
C LYS A 452 28.50 2.56 -0.28
N ARG A 453 27.90 1.54 0.33
CA ARG A 453 27.53 0.28 -0.35
C ARG A 453 26.35 0.45 -1.30
N PHE A 454 25.46 1.42 -1.06
CA PHE A 454 24.43 1.76 -2.03
C PHE A 454 25.06 2.30 -3.33
N ASN A 455 26.24 2.92 -3.26
CA ASN A 455 26.95 3.42 -4.44
C ASN A 455 27.58 2.30 -5.29
N GLU A 456 27.66 1.06 -4.77
CA GLU A 456 28.12 -0.12 -5.54
C GLU A 456 27.05 -0.65 -6.51
N TYR A 457 25.81 -0.16 -6.38
CA TYR A 457 24.64 -0.56 -7.16
C TYR A 457 24.05 0.63 -7.95
N PRO A 458 24.84 1.35 -8.79
CA PRO A 458 24.28 2.44 -9.58
C PRO A 458 23.29 1.90 -10.62
N ILE A 459 22.28 2.71 -10.92
CA ILE A 459 21.38 2.49 -12.05
C ILE A 459 21.86 3.39 -13.19
N GLU A 460 22.21 2.79 -14.31
CA GLU A 460 22.69 3.50 -15.49
C GLU A 460 21.54 3.65 -16.49
N VAL A 461 21.21 4.89 -16.87
CA VAL A 461 20.18 5.20 -17.85
C VAL A 461 20.84 5.92 -19.01
N SER A 462 20.79 5.34 -20.20
CA SER A 462 21.32 5.94 -21.43
C SER A 462 20.19 6.19 -22.42
N VAL A 463 20.14 7.40 -22.99
CA VAL A 463 19.20 7.75 -24.06
C VAL A 463 19.99 8.17 -25.27
N TYR A 464 19.78 7.48 -26.40
CA TYR A 464 20.62 7.61 -27.59
C TYR A 464 19.86 7.33 -28.89
N PHE A 465 20.48 7.67 -30.02
CA PHE A 465 20.03 7.25 -31.35
C PHE A 465 20.70 5.93 -31.72
N ASP A 466 19.92 4.91 -32.06
CA ASP A 466 20.47 3.62 -32.49
C ASP A 466 20.95 3.62 -33.96
N GLU A 467 21.44 2.47 -34.42
CA GLU A 467 21.94 2.30 -35.81
C GLU A 467 20.86 2.52 -36.88
N GLU A 468 19.58 2.44 -36.52
CA GLU A 468 18.43 2.70 -37.39
C GLU A 468 17.91 4.15 -37.25
N ASP A 469 18.66 5.03 -36.56
CA ASP A 469 18.31 6.41 -36.23
C ASP A 469 17.02 6.49 -35.38
N LYS A 470 16.69 5.46 -34.60
CA LYS A 470 15.55 5.48 -33.65
C LYS A 470 16.00 5.90 -32.27
N VAL A 471 15.13 6.63 -31.56
CA VAL A 471 15.38 6.98 -30.16
C VAL A 471 15.26 5.72 -29.30
N THR A 472 16.32 5.43 -28.56
CA THR A 472 16.43 4.25 -27.70
C THR A 472 16.74 4.67 -26.28
N ILE A 473 16.06 4.05 -25.31
CA ILE A 473 16.40 4.14 -23.89
C ILE A 473 16.90 2.78 -23.41
N GLU A 474 18.01 2.82 -22.69
CA GLU A 474 18.65 1.67 -22.07
C GLU A 474 18.80 1.90 -20.57
N VAL A 475 18.22 1.01 -19.77
CA VAL A 475 18.31 1.05 -18.31
C VAL A 475 19.04 -0.19 -17.84
N SER A 476 20.15 -0.01 -17.13
CA SER A 476 21.01 -1.10 -16.66
C SER A 476 21.18 -1.06 -15.14
N ASP A 477 21.09 -2.25 -14.53
CA ASP A 477 21.28 -2.49 -13.10
C ASP A 477 22.33 -3.57 -12.82
N LYS A 478 22.81 -3.62 -11.57
CA LYS A 478 23.67 -4.68 -11.01
C LYS A 478 22.95 -5.57 -9.99
N GLY A 479 21.62 -5.63 -10.09
CA GLY A 479 20.71 -6.33 -9.20
C GLY A 479 20.78 -7.85 -9.32
N THR A 480 19.66 -8.53 -9.06
CA THR A 480 19.59 -10.00 -9.00
C THR A 480 19.68 -10.70 -10.35
N GLY A 481 19.40 -9.97 -11.44
CA GLY A 481 19.09 -10.57 -12.74
C GLY A 481 17.77 -11.35 -12.75
N ILE A 482 17.37 -11.85 -13.93
CA ILE A 482 16.13 -12.59 -14.15
C ILE A 482 16.45 -14.09 -14.31
N SER A 483 16.05 -14.89 -13.34
CA SER A 483 16.18 -16.35 -13.39
C SER A 483 15.19 -16.99 -14.37
N ASN A 484 15.39 -18.25 -14.74
CA ASN A 484 14.46 -19.00 -15.60
C ASN A 484 13.08 -19.16 -14.96
N ILE A 485 13.04 -19.30 -13.63
CA ILE A 485 11.79 -19.35 -12.86
C ILE A 485 11.09 -17.98 -12.90
N ALA A 486 11.84 -16.89 -12.70
CA ALA A 486 11.30 -15.54 -12.81
C ALA A 486 10.76 -15.24 -14.22
N LEU A 487 11.45 -15.71 -15.27
CA LEU A 487 11.02 -15.55 -16.65
C LEU A 487 9.68 -16.26 -16.95
N LYS A 488 9.51 -17.51 -16.50
CA LYS A 488 8.22 -18.22 -16.59
C LYS A 488 7.10 -17.47 -15.88
N SER A 489 7.43 -16.78 -14.79
CA SER A 489 6.46 -15.95 -14.05
C SER A 489 6.09 -14.67 -14.80
N ILE A 490 7.04 -14.05 -15.51
CA ILE A 490 6.76 -12.87 -16.36
C ILE A 490 5.84 -13.23 -17.52
N ALA A 491 5.94 -14.47 -18.05
CA ALA A 491 5.08 -14.96 -19.13
C ALA A 491 3.63 -15.23 -18.70
N ASN A 492 3.41 -15.66 -17.45
CA ASN A 492 2.09 -16.03 -16.93
C ASN A 492 1.47 -14.89 -16.09
N ILE A 493 0.74 -13.99 -16.76
CA ILE A 493 0.04 -12.88 -16.12
C ILE A 493 -1.04 -13.41 -15.15
N GLY A 494 -0.94 -13.08 -13.86
CA GLY A 494 -2.03 -13.28 -12.88
C GLY A 494 -2.02 -14.57 -12.05
N THR A 495 -1.06 -15.50 -12.24
CA THR A 495 -0.93 -16.66 -11.34
C THR A 495 -0.15 -16.31 -10.07
N LYS A 496 -0.66 -16.74 -8.90
CA LYS A 496 0.00 -16.54 -7.60
C LYS A 496 1.47 -16.98 -7.67
N LYS A 497 2.36 -16.08 -7.25
CA LYS A 497 3.83 -16.25 -7.27
C LYS A 497 4.22 -17.53 -6.50
N ASP A 498 4.63 -18.59 -7.19
CA ASP A 498 5.46 -19.64 -6.59
C ASP A 498 6.89 -19.10 -6.44
N LYS A 499 7.06 -18.24 -5.44
CA LYS A 499 8.33 -17.59 -5.12
C LYS A 499 8.62 -17.74 -3.62
N ARG A 500 8.62 -18.96 -3.07
CA ARG A 500 9.00 -19.17 -1.66
C ARG A 500 10.34 -18.47 -1.35
N ASN A 501 11.38 -18.70 -2.16
CA ASN A 501 12.71 -18.13 -1.91
C ASN A 501 12.81 -16.59 -2.04
N ASP A 502 12.27 -15.96 -3.09
CA ASP A 502 12.33 -14.48 -3.20
C ASP A 502 11.40 -13.81 -2.19
N ARG A 503 10.28 -14.44 -1.86
CA ARG A 503 9.33 -13.95 -0.86
C ARG A 503 9.92 -14.02 0.54
N ASP A 504 10.55 -15.12 0.92
CA ASP A 504 11.23 -15.26 2.21
C ASP A 504 12.29 -14.16 2.39
N ILE A 505 13.05 -13.89 1.33
CA ILE A 505 14.05 -12.82 1.32
C ILE A 505 13.38 -11.46 1.46
N ILE A 506 12.36 -11.15 0.66
CA ILE A 506 11.62 -9.87 0.76
C ILE A 506 10.91 -9.71 2.10
N GLU A 507 10.38 -10.78 2.68
CA GLU A 507 9.72 -10.76 3.99
C GLU A 507 10.72 -10.54 5.13
N SER A 508 11.94 -11.05 4.99
CA SER A 508 13.05 -10.78 5.90
C SER A 508 13.62 -9.36 5.81
N MET A 509 13.35 -8.63 4.72
CA MET A 509 13.81 -7.24 4.56
C MET A 509 13.02 -6.32 5.51
N PRO A 510 13.66 -5.29 6.10
CA PRO A 510 12.97 -4.21 6.80
C PRO A 510 11.96 -3.51 5.88
N GLY A 511 10.83 -3.05 6.41
CA GLY A 511 9.73 -2.47 5.62
C GLY A 511 10.17 -1.38 4.63
N TRP A 512 11.08 -0.51 5.06
CA TRP A 512 11.66 0.57 4.26
C TRP A 512 12.60 0.10 3.14
N LEU A 513 13.20 -1.09 3.24
CA LEU A 513 14.10 -1.64 2.22
C LEU A 513 13.34 -2.55 1.24
N LYS A 514 12.11 -2.96 1.56
CA LYS A 514 11.31 -3.84 0.70
C LYS A 514 11.09 -3.19 -0.68
N PRO A 515 11.15 -3.96 -1.77
CA PRO A 515 10.82 -3.46 -3.10
C PRO A 515 9.40 -2.90 -3.17
N SER A 516 9.15 -2.00 -4.12
CA SER A 516 7.82 -1.40 -4.34
C SER A 516 6.96 -2.22 -5.31
N GLY A 517 7.57 -3.11 -6.11
CA GLY A 517 6.95 -4.00 -7.10
C GLY A 517 6.07 -5.13 -6.52
N GLN A 518 4.74 -4.95 -6.52
CA GLN A 518 3.79 -5.98 -6.04
C GLN A 518 2.91 -6.58 -7.15
N PHE A 519 2.43 -5.76 -8.10
CA PHE A 519 1.39 -6.13 -9.09
C PHE A 519 1.90 -6.88 -10.32
N GLY A 520 3.18 -6.75 -10.70
CA GLY A 520 3.76 -7.48 -11.84
C GLY A 520 3.29 -7.01 -13.23
N LEU A 521 2.64 -5.86 -13.33
CA LEU A 521 2.10 -5.31 -14.59
C LEU A 521 2.99 -4.25 -15.25
N GLY A 522 3.93 -3.66 -14.50
CA GLY A 522 4.71 -2.50 -14.95
C GLY A 522 5.54 -2.75 -16.21
N LEU A 523 6.00 -3.98 -16.44
CA LEU A 523 6.77 -4.31 -17.64
C LEU A 523 5.95 -4.25 -18.93
N GLN A 524 4.66 -4.58 -18.86
CA GLN A 524 3.78 -4.59 -20.04
C GLN A 524 3.46 -3.17 -20.55
N SER A 525 3.63 -2.16 -19.69
CA SER A 525 3.43 -0.75 -20.08
C SER A 525 4.43 -0.27 -21.14
N ILE A 526 5.56 -0.97 -21.35
CA ILE A 526 6.52 -0.67 -22.43
C ILE A 526 5.84 -0.73 -23.81
N PHE A 527 4.82 -1.60 -23.96
CA PHE A 527 4.11 -1.76 -25.22
C PHE A 527 3.27 -0.52 -25.64
N LEU A 528 3.11 0.46 -24.74
CA LEU A 528 2.47 1.75 -25.05
C LEU A 528 3.32 2.63 -25.98
N ILE A 529 4.66 2.48 -25.94
CA ILE A 529 5.60 3.31 -26.71
C ILE A 529 6.54 2.51 -27.60
N SER A 530 6.43 1.19 -27.61
CA SER A 530 7.25 0.27 -28.42
C SER A 530 6.49 -1.00 -28.77
N ASP A 531 6.71 -1.63 -29.92
CA ASP A 531 6.19 -2.97 -30.26
C ASP A 531 7.16 -4.09 -29.86
N LYS A 532 8.41 -3.72 -29.55
CA LYS A 532 9.49 -4.66 -29.26
C LYS A 532 10.50 -4.06 -28.29
N PHE A 533 10.80 -4.79 -27.23
CA PHE A 533 11.91 -4.44 -26.34
C PHE A 533 12.76 -5.67 -26.00
N GLU A 534 14.01 -5.43 -25.64
CA GLU A 534 14.98 -6.47 -25.33
C GLU A 534 15.51 -6.33 -23.91
N MET A 535 15.84 -7.47 -23.30
CA MET A 535 16.50 -7.55 -22.01
C MET A 535 17.74 -8.41 -22.11
N ILE A 536 18.87 -7.91 -21.61
CA ILE A 536 20.09 -8.70 -21.43
C ILE A 536 20.27 -8.89 -19.93
N THR A 537 20.23 -10.13 -19.46
CA THR A 537 20.19 -10.41 -18.03
C THR A 537 21.04 -11.61 -17.65
N LYS A 538 21.59 -11.58 -16.43
CA LYS A 538 22.30 -12.70 -15.82
C LYS A 538 21.97 -12.77 -14.34
N SER A 539 21.42 -13.91 -13.93
CA SER A 539 21.26 -14.26 -12.52
C SER A 539 22.51 -14.99 -11.99
N HIS A 540 22.62 -15.13 -10.67
CA HIS A 540 23.82 -15.65 -10.00
C HIS A 540 24.23 -17.03 -10.52
N ASP A 541 23.30 -17.98 -10.54
CA ASP A 541 23.54 -19.39 -10.86
C ASP A 541 23.15 -19.77 -12.30
N GLU A 542 22.92 -18.78 -13.17
CA GLU A 542 22.47 -19.01 -14.54
C GLU A 542 23.38 -18.32 -15.57
N PRO A 543 23.54 -18.90 -16.78
CA PRO A 543 24.25 -18.22 -17.86
C PRO A 543 23.52 -16.93 -18.28
N GLY A 544 24.26 -15.99 -18.85
CA GLY A 544 23.68 -14.79 -19.43
C GLY A 544 22.71 -15.14 -20.56
N LYS A 545 21.63 -14.37 -20.65
CA LYS A 545 20.59 -14.56 -21.67
C LYS A 545 20.10 -13.23 -22.22
N LYS A 546 19.73 -13.23 -23.49
CA LYS A 546 18.99 -12.18 -24.17
C LYS A 546 17.53 -12.62 -24.25
N ILE A 547 16.62 -11.76 -23.84
CA ILE A 547 15.18 -11.99 -23.86
C ILE A 547 14.56 -10.91 -24.73
N ILE A 548 13.79 -11.29 -25.73
CA ILE A 548 13.14 -10.37 -26.66
C ILE A 548 11.64 -10.53 -26.48
N PHE A 549 10.96 -9.42 -26.22
CA PHE A 549 9.51 -9.35 -26.11
C PHE A 549 8.96 -8.66 -27.36
N GLU A 550 8.05 -9.31 -28.06
CA GLU A 550 7.47 -8.82 -29.32
C GLU A 550 5.95 -8.90 -29.28
N ASN A 551 5.27 -7.80 -29.64
CA ASN A 551 3.84 -7.79 -29.89
C ASN A 551 3.60 -7.94 -31.40
N VAL A 552 3.14 -9.11 -31.85
CA VAL A 552 2.81 -9.34 -33.27
C VAL A 552 1.37 -8.90 -33.52
N ASN A 553 1.06 -8.44 -34.75
CA ASN A 553 -0.21 -7.85 -35.25
C ASN A 553 -1.54 -8.62 -34.99
N ASN A 554 -1.61 -9.56 -34.05
CA ASN A 554 -2.80 -10.31 -33.61
C ASN A 554 -2.93 -10.39 -32.06
N ASN A 555 -2.33 -9.46 -31.28
CA ASN A 555 -2.35 -9.44 -29.80
C ASN A 555 -1.84 -10.74 -29.12
N THR A 556 -1.02 -11.52 -29.82
CA THR A 556 -0.29 -12.66 -29.27
C THR A 556 1.16 -12.24 -29.04
N GLY A 557 1.51 -11.93 -27.78
CA GLY A 557 2.87 -11.58 -27.41
C GLY A 557 3.79 -12.81 -27.43
N TYR A 558 4.94 -12.71 -28.10
CA TYR A 558 5.97 -13.75 -28.08
C TYR A 558 7.15 -13.33 -27.19
N ILE A 559 7.73 -14.30 -26.48
CA ILE A 559 8.95 -14.13 -25.69
C ILE A 559 10.01 -15.07 -26.28
N THR A 560 11.04 -14.50 -26.89
CA THR A 560 12.18 -15.23 -27.46
C THR A 560 13.35 -15.17 -26.50
N VAL A 561 14.03 -16.29 -26.25
CA VAL A 561 15.15 -16.38 -25.31
C VAL A 561 16.37 -16.97 -26.02
N GLU A 562 17.48 -16.25 -25.97
CA GLU A 562 18.74 -16.62 -26.61
C GLU A 562 19.90 -16.59 -25.59
N PRO A 563 20.91 -17.48 -25.72
CA PRO A 563 22.13 -17.37 -24.92
C PRO A 563 22.84 -16.03 -25.15
N ASN A 564 23.43 -15.44 -24.10
CA ASN A 564 24.19 -14.20 -24.19
C ASN A 564 25.46 -14.26 -23.34
N ASN A 565 26.54 -13.65 -23.81
CA ASN A 565 27.85 -13.67 -23.15
C ASN A 565 27.98 -12.66 -21.98
N ARG A 566 26.88 -12.09 -21.47
CA ARG A 566 26.92 -11.22 -20.28
C ARG A 566 27.59 -11.98 -19.13
N HIS A 567 28.71 -11.46 -18.64
CA HIS A 567 29.45 -12.05 -17.51
C HIS A 567 29.00 -11.48 -16.16
N GLU A 568 28.58 -10.22 -16.14
CA GLU A 568 28.17 -9.52 -14.92
C GLU A 568 26.70 -9.76 -14.57
N ARG A 569 26.41 -9.88 -13.27
CA ARG A 569 25.06 -10.03 -12.73
C ARG A 569 24.25 -8.74 -12.92
N GLY A 570 22.94 -8.88 -13.14
CA GLY A 570 22.00 -7.77 -13.28
C GLY A 570 21.22 -7.85 -14.58
N THR A 571 20.46 -6.80 -14.88
CA THR A 571 19.64 -6.70 -16.09
C THR A 571 19.88 -5.38 -16.81
N THR A 572 19.85 -5.43 -18.13
CA THR A 572 19.81 -4.26 -19.00
C THR A 572 18.54 -4.37 -19.84
N VAL A 573 17.65 -3.39 -19.74
CA VAL A 573 16.42 -3.29 -20.54
C VAL A 573 16.64 -2.23 -21.59
N LYS A 574 16.41 -2.58 -22.86
CA LYS A 574 16.57 -1.69 -23.99
C LYS A 574 15.27 -1.61 -24.77
N ILE A 575 14.80 -0.37 -24.96
CA ILE A 575 13.50 -0.06 -25.54
C ILE A 575 13.72 0.85 -26.74
N HIS A 576 13.28 0.39 -27.91
CA HIS A 576 13.26 1.18 -29.13
C HIS A 576 11.91 1.88 -29.23
N ILE A 577 11.90 3.21 -29.29
CA ILE A 577 10.67 3.99 -29.28
C ILE A 577 10.08 4.05 -30.69
N ASP A 578 8.81 3.65 -30.81
CA ASP A 578 8.09 3.73 -32.07
C ASP A 578 7.47 5.11 -32.24
N GLU A 579 8.06 5.93 -33.11
CA GLU A 579 7.57 7.28 -33.42
C GLU A 579 6.10 7.32 -33.83
N ALA A 580 5.58 6.25 -34.43
CA ALA A 580 4.18 6.14 -34.85
C ALA A 580 3.19 6.08 -33.67
N LYS A 581 3.66 5.70 -32.47
CA LYS A 581 2.84 5.65 -31.25
C LYS A 581 2.79 6.97 -30.49
N ILE A 582 3.58 7.96 -30.91
CA ILE A 582 3.71 9.25 -30.27
C ILE A 582 2.91 10.32 -31.02
N GLU A 583 2.09 11.06 -30.29
CA GLU A 583 1.16 12.07 -30.82
C GLU A 583 1.49 13.47 -30.31
N ALA A 584 0.99 14.52 -30.98
CA ALA A 584 1.24 15.91 -30.58
C ALA A 584 0.75 16.23 -29.16
N SER A 585 -0.36 15.59 -28.74
CA SER A 585 -0.92 15.73 -27.39
C SER A 585 0.03 15.23 -26.29
N ASP A 586 0.89 14.26 -26.59
CA ASP A 586 1.89 13.73 -25.64
C ASP A 586 2.93 14.80 -25.25
N PHE A 587 3.01 15.87 -26.04
CA PHE A 587 3.96 16.98 -25.89
C PHE A 587 3.31 18.31 -25.52
N GLN A 588 1.99 18.32 -25.27
CA GLN A 588 1.21 19.53 -25.00
C GLN A 588 1.42 20.63 -26.07
N THR A 589 1.68 20.22 -27.32
CA THR A 589 1.95 21.12 -28.43
C THR A 589 0.93 20.92 -29.55
N ASP A 590 0.74 21.91 -30.40
CA ASP A 590 -0.17 21.80 -31.54
C ASP A 590 0.41 20.93 -32.67
N GLU A 591 -0.47 20.34 -33.48
CA GLU A 591 -0.06 19.45 -34.58
C GLU A 591 0.90 20.09 -35.59
N LEU A 592 0.82 21.41 -35.79
CA LEU A 592 1.65 22.12 -36.76
C LEU A 592 3.08 22.26 -36.21
N SER A 593 3.22 22.70 -34.96
CA SER A 593 4.50 22.75 -34.24
C SER A 593 5.15 21.37 -34.12
N PHE A 594 4.35 20.33 -33.89
CA PHE A 594 4.81 18.94 -33.86
C PHE A 594 5.33 18.43 -35.21
N LYS A 595 4.77 18.89 -36.34
CA LYS A 595 5.19 18.49 -37.69
C LYS A 595 6.40 19.26 -38.23
N LEU A 596 6.71 20.44 -37.68
CA LEU A 596 7.76 21.34 -38.18
C LEU A 596 9.14 21.11 -37.55
N LYS A 597 9.23 20.47 -36.38
CA LYS A 597 10.49 20.12 -35.70
C LYS A 597 10.91 18.68 -36.00
N ASP A 598 12.20 18.36 -35.84
CA ASP A 598 12.67 16.97 -35.83
C ASP A 598 12.03 16.26 -34.63
N LYS A 599 11.11 15.32 -34.91
CA LYS A 599 10.35 14.58 -33.89
C LYS A 599 11.27 13.87 -32.91
N LYS A 600 12.42 13.39 -33.38
CA LYS A 600 13.30 12.52 -32.60
C LYS A 600 14.01 13.28 -31.48
N ASP A 601 14.42 14.52 -31.74
CA ASP A 601 15.01 15.39 -30.71
C ASP A 601 14.00 15.69 -29.60
N PHE A 602 12.73 15.90 -29.97
CA PHE A 602 11.65 16.17 -29.02
C PHE A 602 11.30 14.92 -28.19
N ILE A 603 11.26 13.75 -28.82
CA ILE A 603 11.10 12.46 -28.13
C ILE A 603 12.26 12.23 -27.16
N MET A 604 13.50 12.51 -27.56
CA MET A 604 14.68 12.38 -26.70
C MET A 604 14.57 13.28 -25.45
N GLU A 605 14.24 14.56 -25.63
CA GLU A 605 14.06 15.48 -24.50
C GLU A 605 12.92 15.05 -23.56
N LEU A 606 11.81 14.54 -24.11
CA LEU A 606 10.72 14.00 -23.30
C LEU A 606 11.16 12.78 -22.48
N ILE A 607 11.85 11.82 -23.11
CA ILE A 607 12.35 10.62 -22.41
C ILE A 607 13.33 11.02 -21.31
N LEU A 608 14.23 11.96 -21.58
CA LEU A 608 15.16 12.50 -20.59
C LEU A 608 14.44 13.17 -19.42
N SER A 609 13.38 13.95 -19.71
CA SER A 609 12.52 14.52 -18.67
C SER A 609 11.88 13.42 -17.81
N LYS A 610 11.30 12.37 -18.43
CA LYS A 610 10.67 11.26 -17.71
C LYS A 610 11.69 10.42 -16.91
N ALA A 611 12.90 10.24 -17.44
CA ALA A 611 13.98 9.51 -16.77
C ALA A 611 14.54 10.23 -15.53
N LYS A 612 14.54 11.58 -15.53
CA LYS A 612 14.94 12.38 -14.35
C LYS A 612 14.01 12.20 -13.16
N ASN A 613 12.83 11.60 -13.34
CA ASN A 613 11.76 11.55 -12.34
C ASN A 613 11.32 12.95 -11.87
N ASN A 614 11.72 14.01 -12.59
CA ASN A 614 11.29 15.38 -12.34
C ASN A 614 9.95 15.56 -13.02
N GLN A 615 8.96 16.03 -12.28
CA GLN A 615 7.72 16.46 -12.90
C GLN A 615 8.03 17.56 -13.93
N PHE A 616 7.42 17.40 -15.08
CA PHE A 616 7.26 18.44 -16.08
C PHE A 616 6.43 19.56 -15.44
N ILE A 617 7.09 20.66 -15.04
CA ILE A 617 6.43 21.91 -14.65
C ILE A 617 5.80 22.45 -15.94
N GLY A 618 4.50 22.75 -15.90
CA GLY A 618 3.80 23.41 -17.01
C GLY A 618 4.47 24.72 -17.41
N GLU A 619 4.05 25.28 -18.54
CA GLU A 619 4.53 26.58 -19.03
C GLU A 619 4.63 27.62 -17.88
N LEU A 620 5.82 28.21 -17.74
CA LEU A 620 6.21 29.31 -16.83
C LEU A 620 6.97 28.88 -15.55
N GLY A 621 8.25 29.30 -15.50
CA GLY A 621 8.92 29.63 -14.23
C GLY A 621 9.99 28.64 -13.78
N GLU A 622 11.03 29.19 -13.16
CA GLU A 622 12.27 28.55 -12.75
C GLU A 622 12.09 27.27 -11.92
N ASN A 623 13.05 26.34 -12.02
CA ASN A 623 13.21 25.20 -11.11
C ASN A 623 13.13 25.70 -9.66
N ASP A 624 12.00 25.53 -8.97
CA ASP A 624 12.02 25.67 -7.52
C ASP A 624 12.66 24.40 -6.95
N SER A 625 14.00 24.42 -6.86
CA SER A 625 14.89 23.36 -6.38
C SER A 625 14.67 22.94 -4.91
N SER A 626 13.52 23.27 -4.33
CA SER A 626 13.21 23.08 -2.92
C SER A 626 13.16 21.61 -2.53
N PHE A 627 12.74 20.71 -3.42
CA PHE A 627 12.51 19.29 -3.12
C PHE A 627 13.32 18.35 -4.03
N ASP A 628 14.62 18.61 -4.24
CA ASP A 628 15.51 17.67 -4.94
C ASP A 628 15.24 16.21 -4.51
N ILE A 629 14.76 15.41 -5.47
CA ILE A 629 14.33 14.02 -5.23
C ILE A 629 15.57 13.17 -4.96
N LYS A 630 15.54 12.38 -3.87
CA LYS A 630 16.60 11.43 -3.54
C LYS A 630 16.12 10.00 -3.82
N ASN A 631 16.92 9.20 -4.53
CA ASN A 631 16.64 7.79 -4.81
C ASN A 631 17.39 6.87 -3.83
N TYR A 632 17.05 5.57 -3.74
CA TYR A 632 17.86 4.63 -2.96
C TYR A 632 19.30 4.54 -3.51
N PHE A 633 19.40 4.42 -4.83
CA PHE A 633 20.66 4.28 -5.56
C PHE A 633 20.94 5.53 -6.38
N TYR A 634 22.21 5.76 -6.71
CA TYR A 634 22.58 6.73 -7.73
C TYR A 634 21.99 6.31 -9.08
N VAL A 635 21.25 7.20 -9.72
CA VAL A 635 20.71 6.99 -11.06
C VAL A 635 21.50 7.87 -12.01
N ASN A 636 22.47 7.33 -12.73
CA ASN A 636 23.29 8.10 -13.67
C ASN A 636 22.55 8.19 -15.00
N ILE A 637 22.27 9.41 -15.46
CA ILE A 637 21.56 9.64 -16.73
C ILE A 637 22.54 10.17 -17.75
N HIS A 638 22.59 9.51 -18.90
CA HIS A 638 23.50 9.81 -19.98
C HIS A 638 22.71 10.10 -21.26
N LYS A 639 22.91 11.27 -21.83
CA LYS A 639 22.45 11.60 -23.18
C LYS A 639 23.59 11.34 -24.14
N ILE A 640 23.33 10.57 -25.19
CA ILE A 640 24.31 10.32 -26.25
C ILE A 640 23.73 10.88 -27.54
N ASP A 641 24.40 11.87 -28.10
CA ASP A 641 23.97 12.51 -29.34
C ASP A 641 24.26 11.63 -30.58
N LYS A 642 23.82 12.10 -31.76
CA LYS A 642 24.06 11.42 -33.05
C LYS A 642 25.54 11.31 -33.41
N PHE A 643 26.44 12.03 -32.73
CA PHE A 643 27.89 11.99 -32.92
C PHE A 643 28.59 11.09 -31.88
N ASN A 644 27.82 10.33 -31.10
CA ASN A 644 28.29 9.47 -30.03
C ASN A 644 29.02 10.22 -28.91
N GLN A 645 28.73 11.52 -28.73
CA GLN A 645 29.21 12.30 -27.59
C GLN A 645 28.29 12.07 -26.39
N LYS A 646 28.89 11.70 -25.27
CA LYS A 646 28.21 11.43 -24.01
C LYS A 646 28.15 12.70 -23.16
N GLU A 647 26.94 13.16 -22.89
CA GLU A 647 26.63 14.22 -21.95
C GLU A 647 26.06 13.60 -20.66
N ASP A 648 26.75 13.82 -19.54
CA ASP A 648 26.26 13.41 -18.23
C ASP A 648 25.25 14.43 -17.73
N ILE A 649 24.02 13.97 -17.54
CA ILE A 649 22.92 14.80 -17.10
C ILE A 649 22.86 14.75 -15.57
N PRO A 650 22.89 15.91 -14.87
CA PRO A 650 22.70 15.96 -13.43
C PRO A 650 21.42 15.24 -13.03
N SER A 651 21.54 14.27 -12.15
CA SER A 651 20.48 13.36 -11.76
C SER A 651 20.32 13.29 -10.24
N ASN A 652 19.24 12.63 -9.81
CA ASN A 652 18.87 12.49 -8.41
C ASN A 652 19.96 11.78 -7.60
N LYS A 653 20.35 12.39 -6.48
CA LYS A 653 21.35 11.84 -5.55
C LYS A 653 20.75 10.69 -4.73
N SER A 654 21.62 9.82 -4.20
CA SER A 654 21.18 8.81 -3.25
C SER A 654 20.69 9.44 -1.94
N LEU A 655 19.65 8.88 -1.33
CA LEU A 655 19.17 9.17 0.03
C LEU A 655 20.29 9.03 1.07
N PHE A 656 21.31 8.23 0.75
CA PHE A 656 22.44 7.93 1.61
C PHE A 656 23.73 8.68 1.22
N SER A 657 23.63 9.80 0.49
CA SER A 657 24.77 10.69 0.25
C SER A 657 25.24 11.40 1.53
N ASP A 658 26.53 11.80 1.61
CA ASP A 658 27.24 12.19 2.84
C ASP A 658 26.55 13.27 3.73
N ASN A 659 25.63 14.08 3.20
CA ASN A 659 24.90 15.12 3.98
C ASN A 659 23.44 14.76 4.32
N SER A 660 22.84 13.72 3.71
CA SER A 660 21.41 13.39 3.91
C SER A 660 21.15 12.35 5.00
N LEU A 661 22.19 11.77 5.59
CA LEU A 661 22.07 10.89 6.76
C LEU A 661 21.74 11.67 8.05
N GLY A 662 22.10 12.96 8.12
CA GLY A 662 21.87 13.80 9.31
C GLY A 662 20.40 13.85 9.77
N CYS A 663 19.45 13.90 8.83
CA CYS A 663 18.01 13.94 9.15
C CYS A 663 17.46 12.62 9.72
N PHE A 664 18.15 11.50 9.51
CA PHE A 664 17.80 10.22 10.14
C PHE A 664 18.49 10.05 11.51
N LEU A 665 19.54 10.83 11.77
CA LEU A 665 20.42 10.71 12.94
C LEU A 665 20.07 11.73 14.04
N GLU A 666 19.61 12.93 13.68
CA GLU A 666 19.23 14.01 14.61
C GLU A 666 17.71 14.26 14.60
N ASN A 667 17.20 15.05 15.56
CA ASN A 667 15.79 15.46 15.68
C ASN A 667 15.34 16.41 14.53
N GLY A 668 15.64 16.07 13.28
CA GLY A 668 15.52 16.92 12.10
C GLY A 668 16.63 17.96 11.97
N GLU A 669 16.88 18.40 10.73
CA GLU A 669 17.86 19.44 10.42
C GLU A 669 17.14 20.65 9.80
N LEU A 670 17.33 21.84 10.39
CA LEU A 670 16.84 23.10 9.85
C LEU A 670 17.92 23.74 8.98
N GLN A 671 17.64 23.84 7.69
CA GLN A 671 18.49 24.52 6.71
C GLN A 671 17.93 25.92 6.45
N ILE A 672 18.80 26.91 6.56
CA ILE A 672 18.49 28.33 6.30
C ILE A 672 19.30 28.74 5.09
N THR A 673 18.62 29.16 4.02
CA THR A 673 19.25 29.67 2.81
C THR A 673 18.75 31.08 2.55
N THR A 674 19.65 32.03 2.25
CA THR A 674 19.25 33.40 1.94
C THR A 674 19.18 33.58 0.43
N ILE A 675 18.01 33.92 -0.10
CA ILE A 675 17.78 34.21 -1.52
C ILE A 675 17.21 35.63 -1.60
N ASN A 676 17.81 36.51 -2.41
CA ASN A 676 17.36 37.91 -2.57
C ASN A 676 17.18 38.66 -1.24
N SER A 677 18.07 38.44 -0.26
CA SER A 677 17.99 39.01 1.10
C SER A 677 16.81 38.53 1.96
N GLN A 678 16.11 37.47 1.57
CA GLN A 678 15.07 36.80 2.36
C GLN A 678 15.51 35.39 2.79
N GLU A 679 15.12 34.97 3.99
CA GLU A 679 15.44 33.66 4.55
C GLU A 679 14.45 32.59 4.08
N LYS A 680 14.91 31.63 3.28
CA LYS A 680 14.19 30.41 2.92
C LYS A 680 14.53 29.30 3.91
N LEU A 681 13.49 28.84 4.61
CA LEU A 681 13.59 27.79 5.61
C LEU A 681 13.19 26.45 4.99
N VAL A 682 14.07 25.46 5.12
CA VAL A 682 13.80 24.08 4.70
C VAL A 682 14.10 23.16 5.88
N PHE A 683 13.17 22.29 6.23
CA PHE A 683 13.30 21.34 7.32
C PHE A 683 13.05 19.93 6.83
N GLU A 684 14.01 19.03 7.04
CA GLU A 684 13.89 17.61 6.69
C GLU A 684 13.83 16.80 7.98
N TYR A 685 12.77 15.97 8.13
CA TYR A 685 12.49 15.21 9.34
C TYR A 685 11.97 13.82 9.03
N PHE A 686 12.58 12.82 9.66
CA PHE A 686 12.10 11.45 9.62
C PHE A 686 11.16 11.18 10.80
N GLU A 687 9.88 10.99 10.50
CA GLU A 687 8.84 10.66 11.47
C GLU A 687 8.82 9.15 11.71
N ARG A 688 9.01 8.78 12.98
CA ARG A 688 9.32 7.40 13.40
C ARG A 688 8.09 6.50 13.48
N GLU A 689 6.93 7.04 13.84
CA GLU A 689 5.71 6.26 14.06
C GLU A 689 5.15 5.71 12.74
N ASN A 690 5.04 6.58 11.74
CA ASN A 690 4.55 6.24 10.39
C ASN A 690 5.69 5.88 9.43
N LYS A 691 6.95 5.95 9.89
CA LYS A 691 8.16 5.71 9.09
C LYS A 691 8.09 6.48 7.78
N SER A 692 8.00 7.80 7.91
CA SER A 692 7.83 8.71 6.79
C SER A 692 8.89 9.79 6.82
N LEU A 693 9.45 10.12 5.65
CA LEU A 693 10.35 11.26 5.51
C LEU A 693 9.50 12.45 5.05
N CYS A 694 9.45 13.49 5.87
CA CYS A 694 8.77 14.73 5.56
C CYS A 694 9.80 15.83 5.37
N LYS A 695 9.71 16.54 4.24
CA LYS A 695 10.49 17.75 3.99
C LYS A 695 9.52 18.91 3.88
N ILE A 696 9.73 19.95 4.66
CA ILE A 696 8.91 21.16 4.68
C ILE A 696 9.77 22.32 4.17
N ALA A 697 9.24 23.11 3.25
CA ALA A 697 9.84 24.38 2.85
C ALA A 697 8.83 25.50 3.11
N PHE A 698 9.28 26.58 3.73
CA PHE A 698 8.41 27.73 4.01
C PHE A 698 8.34 28.63 2.79
N VAL A 699 7.13 29.09 2.45
CA VAL A 699 6.88 29.94 1.29
C VAL A 699 7.17 31.38 1.67
N LEU A 700 8.04 32.04 0.88
CA LEU A 700 8.43 33.42 1.12
C LEU A 700 7.28 34.38 0.82
N PRO A 701 7.02 35.37 1.68
CA PRO A 701 6.14 36.47 1.32
C PRO A 701 6.83 37.40 0.31
N GLU A 702 6.19 37.68 -0.84
CA GLU A 702 6.63 38.76 -1.72
C GLU A 702 6.44 40.11 -1.01
N ILE A 703 7.53 40.85 -0.77
CA ILE A 703 7.48 42.18 -0.14
C ILE A 703 7.42 43.22 -1.26
N GLU A 704 6.23 43.78 -1.54
CA GLU A 704 6.11 44.99 -2.36
C GLU A 704 6.42 46.22 -1.49
N ASN A 705 7.58 46.84 -1.69
CA ASN A 705 7.86 48.17 -1.13
C ASN A 705 6.93 49.20 -1.80
N ARG A 706 5.94 49.71 -1.06
CA ARG A 706 5.25 50.96 -1.41
C ARG A 706 5.78 52.06 -0.49
N GLU A 707 6.30 53.13 -1.08
CA GLU A 707 6.82 54.29 -0.35
C GLU A 707 5.77 54.88 0.61
N GLU A 708 6.23 55.28 1.80
CA GLU A 708 5.52 56.00 2.88
C GLU A 708 4.24 55.32 3.43
N GLY A 709 4.43 54.35 4.35
CA GLY A 709 3.35 53.79 5.19
C GLY A 709 3.07 52.33 4.88
N GLU A 710 4.04 51.47 5.20
CA GLU A 710 4.18 50.10 4.68
C GLU A 710 3.06 49.13 5.12
N LEU A 711 2.08 48.91 4.24
CA LEU A 711 1.24 47.72 4.24
C LEU A 711 1.93 46.64 3.40
N PHE A 712 2.30 45.52 4.04
CA PHE A 712 2.85 44.35 3.35
C PHE A 712 1.71 43.66 2.59
N LYS A 713 1.73 43.72 1.26
CA LYS A 713 0.81 42.93 0.43
C LYS A 713 1.39 41.53 0.23
N PHE A 714 0.84 40.56 0.95
CA PHE A 714 1.23 39.15 0.84
C PHE A 714 0.61 38.51 -0.41
N THR A 715 1.27 38.67 -1.56
CA THR A 715 0.86 37.92 -2.76
C THR A 715 1.50 36.53 -2.71
N ILE A 716 0.77 35.55 -2.19
CA ILE A 716 1.18 34.15 -2.31
C ILE A 716 0.84 33.74 -3.74
N LYS A 717 1.85 33.51 -4.57
CA LYS A 717 1.65 32.96 -5.91
C LYS A 717 0.87 31.66 -5.77
N SER A 718 -0.37 31.67 -6.24
CA SER A 718 -1.22 30.49 -6.38
C SER A 718 -0.49 29.46 -7.25
N GLY A 719 -0.03 28.35 -6.65
CA GLY A 719 0.52 27.26 -7.45
C GLY A 719 1.55 26.32 -6.82
N GLU A 720 2.00 26.50 -5.57
CA GLU A 720 3.09 25.64 -5.06
C GLU A 720 2.57 24.34 -4.43
N LEU A 721 2.91 23.21 -5.09
CA LEU A 721 2.38 21.86 -4.92
C LEU A 721 2.95 21.14 -3.68
N CYS A 722 2.12 20.40 -2.95
CA CYS A 722 2.58 19.40 -1.97
C CYS A 722 2.71 18.04 -2.67
N GLU A 723 3.76 17.29 -2.36
CA GLU A 723 4.13 16.10 -3.12
C GLU A 723 4.04 14.84 -2.26
N LEU A 724 3.44 13.77 -2.80
CA LEU A 724 3.47 12.45 -2.18
C LEU A 724 4.41 11.51 -2.93
N TYR A 725 5.28 10.90 -2.15
CA TYR A 725 6.16 9.82 -2.56
C TYR A 725 5.85 8.54 -1.78
N TYR A 726 6.05 7.41 -2.43
CA TYR A 726 6.03 6.11 -1.79
C TYR A 726 7.33 5.39 -2.14
N LYS A 727 8.16 5.11 -1.14
CA LYS A 727 9.50 4.52 -1.30
C LYS A 727 10.35 5.26 -2.35
N ASN A 728 10.38 6.59 -2.24
CA ASN A 728 11.08 7.51 -3.15
C ASN A 728 10.49 7.61 -4.57
N VAL A 729 9.34 6.98 -4.83
CA VAL A 729 8.64 7.09 -6.12
C VAL A 729 7.56 8.14 -6.02
N PHE A 730 7.56 9.11 -6.93
CA PHE A 730 6.49 10.09 -7.02
C PHE A 730 5.16 9.40 -7.31
N VAL A 731 4.16 9.68 -6.48
CA VAL A 731 2.81 9.15 -6.62
C VAL A 731 1.92 10.21 -7.23
N CYS A 732 1.71 11.31 -6.51
CA CYS A 732 0.80 12.37 -6.93
C CYS A 732 1.13 13.70 -6.25
N GLU A 733 0.75 14.77 -6.92
CA GLU A 733 0.55 16.07 -6.28
C GLU A 733 -0.71 16.00 -5.41
N LEU A 734 -0.65 16.65 -4.25
CA LEU A 734 -1.74 16.69 -3.28
C LEU A 734 -2.64 17.94 -3.43
N TYR A 735 -2.51 18.72 -4.51
CA TYR A 735 -3.17 20.02 -4.64
C TYR A 735 -4.65 19.94 -5.09
N SER A 736 -5.47 20.80 -4.47
CA SER A 736 -6.85 21.27 -4.79
C SER A 736 -7.91 20.32 -5.36
N ASP A 737 -7.74 19.00 -5.39
CA ASP A 737 -8.90 18.12 -5.43
C ASP A 737 -9.45 18.12 -4.00
N SER A 738 -10.70 18.56 -3.79
CA SER A 738 -11.40 18.57 -2.50
C SER A 738 -11.51 17.17 -1.83
N LYS A 739 -10.77 16.19 -2.36
CA LYS A 739 -10.72 14.77 -2.07
C LYS A 739 -9.56 14.36 -1.13
N TYR A 740 -8.51 15.18 -0.96
CA TYR A 740 -7.33 14.82 -0.17
C TYR A 740 -7.18 15.56 1.18
N MET A 741 -8.08 16.50 1.49
CA MET A 741 -8.25 17.19 2.79
C MET A 741 -6.98 17.78 3.43
N PHE A 742 -6.76 19.09 3.28
CA PHE A 742 -6.08 19.98 4.25
C PHE A 742 -6.47 21.45 3.97
N ASP A 743 -7.74 21.79 4.21
CA ASP A 743 -8.30 23.06 3.75
C ASP A 743 -8.27 24.14 4.84
N ARG A 744 -7.09 24.73 5.04
CA ARG A 744 -6.78 25.67 6.13
C ARG A 744 -5.89 26.79 5.58
N GLN A 745 -6.26 28.05 5.84
CA GLN A 745 -5.49 29.23 5.40
C GLN A 745 -4.02 29.16 5.82
N GLU A 746 -3.70 28.41 6.87
CA GLU A 746 -2.35 28.21 7.41
C GLU A 746 -1.42 27.41 6.48
N MET A 747 -1.95 26.60 5.55
CA MET A 747 -1.15 25.86 4.55
C MET A 747 -0.50 26.77 3.50
N LYS A 748 -0.88 28.05 3.44
CA LYS A 748 -0.30 29.02 2.50
C LYS A 748 1.14 29.40 2.83
N TYR A 749 1.59 29.10 4.05
CA TYR A 749 2.90 29.52 4.56
C TYR A 749 4.00 28.48 4.39
N PHE A 750 3.67 27.25 4.00
CA PHE A 750 4.65 26.19 3.79
C PHE A 750 4.16 25.14 2.79
N LYS A 751 5.11 24.54 2.08
CA LYS A 751 4.91 23.36 1.24
C LYS A 751 5.61 22.17 1.86
N PHE A 752 5.14 20.96 1.54
CA PHE A 752 5.81 19.75 2.01
C PHE A 752 5.81 18.63 0.98
N SER A 753 6.87 17.82 1.03
CA SER A 753 6.93 16.52 0.38
C SER A 753 6.89 15.44 1.45
N LEU A 754 6.03 14.43 1.29
CA LEU A 754 5.92 13.29 2.20
C LEU A 754 6.30 12.01 1.48
N ASN A 755 7.21 11.22 2.05
CA ASN A 755 7.64 9.94 1.48
C ASN A 755 7.36 8.79 2.46
N LEU A 756 6.50 7.86 2.06
CA LEU A 756 6.04 6.73 2.88
C LEU A 756 6.86 5.45 2.63
N PHE A 757 7.27 4.76 3.70
CA PHE A 757 8.15 3.57 3.57
C PHE A 757 7.54 2.21 3.99
N ASP A 758 6.62 2.15 4.97
CA ASP A 758 6.32 0.87 5.66
C ASP A 758 5.09 0.10 5.18
N ASN A 759 4.08 0.80 4.65
CA ASN A 759 2.79 0.18 4.30
C ASN A 759 2.85 -0.57 2.96
N LYS A 760 2.06 -1.64 2.76
CA LYS A 760 2.06 -2.41 1.49
C LYS A 760 1.50 -1.55 0.35
N ALA A 761 2.19 -1.51 -0.79
CA ALA A 761 1.82 -0.66 -1.94
C ALA A 761 0.39 -0.95 -2.43
N ASP A 762 -0.06 -2.21 -2.41
CA ASP A 762 -1.41 -2.61 -2.80
C ASP A 762 -2.52 -2.14 -1.86
N SER A 763 -2.21 -1.80 -0.61
CA SER A 763 -3.18 -1.24 0.32
C SER A 763 -3.40 0.25 0.12
N ILE A 764 -2.38 0.96 -0.39
CA ILE A 764 -2.36 2.43 -0.50
C ILE A 764 -2.63 2.89 -1.92
N LEU A 765 -1.91 2.32 -2.90
CA LEU A 765 -1.82 2.86 -4.25
C LEU A 765 -2.80 2.19 -5.21
N GLU A 766 -3.35 2.98 -6.13
CA GLU A 766 -4.07 2.45 -7.29
C GLU A 766 -3.13 1.60 -8.18
N ILE A 767 -3.73 0.81 -9.08
CA ILE A 767 -2.98 -0.08 -9.99
C ILE A 767 -1.97 0.71 -10.84
N SER A 768 -2.33 1.94 -11.21
CA SER A 768 -1.53 2.92 -11.96
C SER A 768 -0.33 3.48 -11.18
N ARG A 769 -0.33 3.34 -9.84
CA ARG A 769 0.69 3.86 -8.92
C ARG A 769 0.89 5.37 -8.96
N ASN A 770 -0.08 6.12 -9.49
CA ASN A 770 -0.05 7.58 -9.56
C ASN A 770 -1.17 8.24 -8.73
N ALA A 771 -1.81 7.46 -7.84
CA ALA A 771 -2.88 7.92 -6.98
C ALA A 771 -3.05 6.99 -5.76
N ILE A 772 -3.63 7.54 -4.70
CA ILE A 772 -4.05 6.81 -3.51
C ILE A 772 -5.45 6.24 -3.71
N LYS A 773 -5.66 4.97 -3.35
CA LYS A 773 -6.97 4.32 -3.38
C LYS A 773 -7.98 5.06 -2.52
N GLU A 774 -9.21 5.15 -3.04
CA GLU A 774 -10.34 5.82 -2.37
C GLU A 774 -10.54 5.34 -0.93
N ASN A 775 -10.48 4.03 -0.69
CA ASN A 775 -10.71 3.43 0.63
C ASN A 775 -9.60 3.67 1.65
N TYR A 776 -8.40 4.09 1.22
CA TYR A 776 -7.28 4.40 2.11
C TYR A 776 -7.19 5.89 2.45
N ARG A 777 -7.95 6.75 1.76
CA ARG A 777 -7.84 8.22 1.90
C ARG A 777 -8.02 8.73 3.32
N THR A 778 -9.04 8.25 4.03
CA THR A 778 -9.30 8.68 5.42
C THR A 778 -8.12 8.36 6.35
N GLU A 779 -7.45 7.23 6.12
CA GLU A 779 -6.28 6.85 6.92
C GLU A 779 -5.06 7.67 6.52
N PHE A 780 -4.86 7.88 5.21
CA PHE A 780 -3.80 8.72 4.69
C PHE A 780 -3.85 10.14 5.27
N SER A 781 -5.02 10.78 5.33
CA SER A 781 -5.15 12.12 5.92
C SER A 781 -4.75 12.15 7.41
N LYS A 782 -4.98 11.08 8.18
CA LYS A 782 -4.51 10.98 9.57
C LYS A 782 -2.99 10.88 9.64
N VAL A 783 -2.39 10.06 8.77
CA VAL A 783 -0.92 9.90 8.67
C VAL A 783 -0.28 11.25 8.37
N VAL A 784 -0.74 11.97 7.35
CA VAL A 784 -0.19 13.29 7.00
C VAL A 784 -0.31 14.26 8.18
N ARG A 785 -1.49 14.35 8.81
CA ARG A 785 -1.69 15.28 9.95
C ARG A 785 -0.77 14.95 11.13
N HIS A 786 -0.69 13.67 11.49
CA HIS A 786 0.19 13.22 12.56
C HIS A 786 1.66 13.52 12.24
N THR A 787 2.09 13.26 11.00
CA THR A 787 3.45 13.56 10.56
C THR A 787 3.76 15.04 10.67
N LEU A 788 2.87 15.92 10.20
CA LEU A 788 3.09 17.36 10.28
C LEU A 788 3.19 17.84 11.74
N ILE A 789 2.33 17.36 12.65
CA ILE A 789 2.41 17.70 14.09
C ILE A 789 3.80 17.37 14.65
N ASN A 790 4.30 16.16 14.39
CA ASN A 790 5.60 15.73 14.89
C ASN A 790 6.75 16.56 14.29
N VAL A 791 6.66 16.88 12.99
CA VAL A 791 7.65 17.72 12.30
C VAL A 791 7.69 19.12 12.91
N PHE A 792 6.55 19.79 13.07
CA PHE A 792 6.50 21.13 13.65
C PHE A 792 6.93 21.13 15.13
N GLN A 793 6.64 20.07 15.89
CA GLN A 793 7.13 19.91 17.25
C GLN A 793 8.66 19.79 17.28
N ALA A 794 9.24 19.06 16.32
CA ALA A 794 10.69 18.97 16.15
C ALA A 794 11.32 20.31 15.77
N ILE A 795 10.71 21.07 14.83
CA ILE A 795 11.14 22.43 14.48
C ILE A 795 11.17 23.33 15.73
N ASN A 796 10.09 23.34 16.51
CA ASN A 796 10.00 24.15 17.73
C ASN A 796 11.13 23.81 18.71
N ASN A 797 11.36 22.52 18.97
CA ASN A 797 12.44 22.08 19.86
C ASN A 797 13.82 22.49 19.32
N ASN A 798 14.08 22.29 18.02
CA ASN A 798 15.35 22.61 17.38
C ASN A 798 15.66 24.12 17.47
N LEU A 799 14.67 24.98 17.20
CA LEU A 799 14.79 26.43 17.34
C LEU A 799 15.10 26.83 18.79
N ILE A 800 14.45 26.22 19.79
CA ILE A 800 14.67 26.56 21.21
C ILE A 800 16.05 26.07 21.68
N GLU A 801 16.41 24.82 21.38
CA GLU A 801 17.65 24.18 21.84
C GLU A 801 18.89 24.81 21.19
N LYS A 802 18.85 25.07 19.88
CA LYS A 802 19.97 25.64 19.13
C LYS A 802 19.98 27.18 19.11
N ARG A 803 18.94 27.85 19.63
CA ARG A 803 18.76 29.33 19.64
C ARG A 803 19.05 29.95 18.27
N ILE A 804 18.45 29.39 17.24
CA ILE A 804 18.64 29.80 15.85
C ILE A 804 18.06 31.20 15.66
N GLU A 805 18.89 32.14 15.23
CA GLU A 805 18.40 33.48 14.89
C GLU A 805 17.69 33.46 13.53
N LEU A 806 16.43 33.90 13.52
CA LEU A 806 15.61 34.08 12.33
C LEU A 806 15.08 35.52 12.25
N GLU A 807 14.69 35.93 11.06
CA GLU A 807 13.93 37.16 10.81
C GLU A 807 12.56 37.14 11.51
N GLU A 808 12.04 38.33 11.86
CA GLU A 808 10.89 38.38 12.77
C GLU A 808 9.56 37.94 12.10
N TYR A 809 9.45 38.07 10.77
CA TYR A 809 8.31 37.51 10.01
C TYR A 809 8.28 35.98 10.06
N ASN A 810 9.45 35.32 9.93
CA ASN A 810 9.57 33.85 9.99
C ASN A 810 9.18 33.32 11.38
N LEU A 811 9.67 33.97 12.44
CA LEU A 811 9.29 33.62 13.82
C LEU A 811 7.78 33.76 14.06
N THR A 812 7.15 34.77 13.46
CA THR A 812 5.71 34.98 13.58
C THR A 812 4.93 33.90 12.83
N ILE A 813 5.30 33.57 11.59
CA ILE A 813 4.68 32.47 10.82
C ILE A 813 4.82 31.13 11.56
N LEU A 814 6.01 30.82 12.06
CA LEU A 814 6.28 29.59 12.81
C LEU A 814 5.44 29.51 14.08
N TYR A 815 5.33 30.61 14.84
CA TYR A 815 4.48 30.65 16.01
C TYR A 815 3.01 30.33 15.69
N GLN A 816 2.48 30.89 14.60
CA GLN A 816 1.10 30.61 14.16
C GLN A 816 0.91 29.14 13.81
N LEU A 817 1.86 28.56 13.06
CA LEU A 817 1.83 27.15 12.70
C LEU A 817 1.92 26.25 13.95
N PHE A 818 2.77 26.60 14.93
CA PHE A 818 2.85 25.86 16.19
C PHE A 818 1.53 25.89 16.94
N LYS A 819 0.89 27.05 17.05
CA LYS A 819 -0.45 27.15 17.64
C LYS A 819 -1.47 26.32 16.88
N PHE A 820 -1.49 26.42 15.55
CA PHE A 820 -2.40 25.68 14.68
C PHE A 820 -2.29 24.15 14.87
N PHE A 821 -1.06 23.63 14.93
CA PHE A 821 -0.81 22.20 15.18
C PHE A 821 -0.89 21.80 16.67
N GLY A 822 -1.28 22.72 17.57
CA GLY A 822 -1.47 22.44 19.00
C GLY A 822 -0.16 22.25 19.79
N ILE A 823 0.96 22.77 19.29
CA ILE A 823 2.28 22.67 19.90
C ILE A 823 2.41 23.68 21.06
N ASN A 824 3.06 23.29 22.16
CA ASN A 824 3.33 24.19 23.27
C ASN A 824 4.37 25.26 22.86
N THR A 825 3.97 26.53 22.91
CA THR A 825 4.77 27.68 22.50
C THR A 825 5.37 28.48 23.66
N ASP A 826 5.20 28.08 24.92
CA ASP A 826 5.57 28.90 26.08
C ASP A 826 7.08 29.19 26.10
N LYS A 827 7.90 28.15 25.91
CA LYS A 827 9.37 28.26 25.80
C LYS A 827 9.83 28.99 24.54
N PHE A 828 9.08 28.85 23.44
CA PHE A 828 9.38 29.56 22.19
C PHE A 828 9.24 31.07 22.39
N ILE A 829 8.13 31.51 22.99
CA ILE A 829 7.89 32.92 23.34
C ILE A 829 8.96 33.42 24.30
N GLU A 830 9.33 32.64 25.33
CA GLU A 830 10.39 33.01 26.27
C GLU A 830 11.73 33.24 25.55
N THR A 831 12.06 32.38 24.58
CA THR A 831 13.33 32.43 23.83
C THR A 831 13.37 33.61 22.86
N TYR A 832 12.29 33.87 22.13
CA TYR A 832 12.24 34.85 21.03
C TYR A 832 11.49 36.15 21.34
N ARG A 833 11.15 36.38 22.61
CA ARG A 833 10.31 37.51 23.08
C ARG A 833 10.66 38.85 22.45
N ASN A 834 11.96 39.20 22.44
CA ASN A 834 12.42 40.51 21.98
C ASN A 834 12.26 40.72 20.47
N LYS A 835 12.37 39.66 19.66
CA LYS A 835 12.18 39.72 18.19
C LYS A 835 10.70 39.72 17.84
N LEU A 836 9.91 38.83 18.45
CA LEU A 836 8.46 38.83 18.29
C LEU A 836 7.83 40.19 18.67
N TRP A 837 8.40 40.90 19.65
CA TRP A 837 7.97 42.27 20.00
C TRP A 837 8.24 43.34 18.94
N LYS A 838 9.26 43.19 18.08
CA LYS A 838 9.63 44.21 17.10
C LYS A 838 8.80 44.18 15.81
N PHE A 839 8.22 43.02 15.49
CA PHE A 839 7.47 42.80 14.23
C PHE A 839 6.01 43.26 14.27
N SER A 840 5.53 43.86 15.36
CA SER A 840 4.19 44.47 15.43
C SER A 840 4.00 45.68 14.50
N PHE A 841 4.92 45.93 13.56
CA PHE A 841 4.98 47.09 12.69
C PHE A 841 3.95 47.06 11.54
N VAL A 842 3.42 45.90 11.16
CA VAL A 842 2.51 45.76 10.01
C VAL A 842 1.06 46.12 10.34
N GLU A 843 0.65 45.97 11.60
CA GLU A 843 -0.68 46.34 12.09
C GLU A 843 -0.53 47.25 13.31
N LYS A 844 -0.43 48.56 13.08
CA LYS A 844 -0.39 49.53 14.19
C LYS A 844 -1.77 49.62 14.84
N PHE A 845 -1.97 48.81 15.88
CA PHE A 845 -3.12 48.91 16.75
C PHE A 845 -2.89 50.01 17.79
N TYR A 846 -3.78 51.02 17.85
CA TYR A 846 -3.70 52.09 18.84
C TYR A 846 -4.65 51.78 20.00
N ARG A 847 -4.19 51.83 21.26
CA ARG A 847 -5.11 51.77 22.40
C ARG A 847 -5.74 53.14 22.58
N HIS A 848 -7.02 53.28 22.27
CA HIS A 848 -7.71 54.56 22.40
C HIS A 848 -7.80 54.95 23.88
N ASN A 849 -7.24 56.11 24.24
CA ASN A 849 -7.37 56.66 25.58
C ASN A 849 -8.50 57.69 25.60
N PHE A 850 -9.67 57.28 26.07
CA PHE A 850 -10.85 58.14 26.13
C PHE A 850 -10.73 59.30 27.14
N ASP A 851 -9.77 59.24 28.06
CA ASP A 851 -9.53 60.28 29.07
C ASP A 851 -8.53 61.36 28.59
N ASN A 852 -7.88 61.20 27.44
CA ASN A 852 -6.91 62.15 26.92
C ASN A 852 -6.87 62.13 25.36
N PRO A 853 -7.20 63.23 24.64
CA PRO A 853 -7.28 63.24 23.17
C PRO A 853 -5.93 63.10 22.45
N GLY A 854 -4.83 63.00 23.20
CA GLY A 854 -3.55 62.57 22.65
C GLY A 854 -3.53 61.05 22.54
N HIS A 855 -3.46 60.53 21.32
CA HIS A 855 -3.19 59.11 21.07
C HIS A 855 -1.96 58.69 21.87
N ILE A 856 -2.15 57.88 22.91
CA ILE A 856 -1.02 57.25 23.59
C ILE A 856 -0.69 56.02 22.76
N GLU A 857 0.47 56.04 22.12
CA GLU A 857 1.07 54.89 21.49
C GLU A 857 1.42 53.89 22.59
N LEU A 858 0.48 53.01 22.92
CA LEU A 858 0.71 51.87 23.79
C LEU A 858 1.02 50.68 22.89
N ASN A 859 2.29 50.26 22.91
CA ASN A 859 2.76 49.05 22.25
C ASN A 859 2.07 47.83 22.87
N THR A 860 0.97 47.36 22.28
CA THR A 860 0.37 46.07 22.62
C THR A 860 1.29 44.96 22.16
N THR A 861 1.52 43.98 23.02
CA THR A 861 2.44 42.87 22.71
C THR A 861 1.74 41.80 21.87
N ILE A 862 2.49 41.11 21.00
CA ILE A 862 2.00 39.94 20.25
C ILE A 862 1.31 38.92 21.18
N ASP A 863 1.83 38.76 22.40
CA ASP A 863 1.31 37.86 23.43
C ASP A 863 -0.08 38.29 23.96
N GLU A 864 -0.39 39.59 24.03
CA GLU A 864 -1.71 40.11 24.43
C GLU A 864 -2.76 39.90 23.33
N ILE A 865 -2.40 40.18 22.07
CA ILE A 865 -3.25 39.91 20.90
C ILE A 865 -3.59 38.42 20.83
N PHE A 866 -2.66 37.55 21.22
CA PHE A 866 -2.81 36.09 21.12
C PHE A 866 -3.48 35.40 22.32
N LYS A 867 -3.69 36.10 23.43
CA LYS A 867 -4.24 35.51 24.68
C LYS A 867 -5.73 35.75 24.90
N ALA A 868 -6.36 36.71 24.22
CA ALA A 868 -7.74 37.08 24.49
C ALA A 868 -8.53 37.43 23.23
N LYS A 869 -9.86 37.19 23.28
CA LYS A 869 -10.78 37.83 22.34
C LYS A 869 -10.58 39.34 22.45
N TYR A 870 -10.18 39.97 21.36
CA TYR A 870 -9.98 41.41 21.33
C TYR A 870 -11.08 42.04 20.48
N LYS A 871 -11.24 43.35 20.65
CA LYS A 871 -12.24 44.09 19.90
C LYS A 871 -11.56 45.23 19.14
N ILE A 872 -11.95 45.41 17.89
CA ILE A 872 -11.51 46.55 17.09
C ILE A 872 -12.67 47.54 17.02
N ILE A 873 -12.39 48.81 17.29
CA ILE A 873 -13.32 49.90 16.96
C ILE A 873 -12.83 50.67 15.75
N GLU A 874 -13.76 50.94 14.85
CA GLU A 874 -13.55 51.76 13.67
C GLU A 874 -14.65 52.84 13.66
N ALA A 875 -14.26 54.11 13.58
CA ALA A 875 -15.23 55.19 13.48
C ALA A 875 -16.03 55.00 12.19
N VAL A 876 -17.37 55.02 12.28
CA VAL A 876 -18.25 54.87 11.10
C VAL A 876 -17.92 55.91 10.03
N LYS A 877 -17.42 57.07 10.43
CA LYS A 877 -17.09 58.19 9.54
C LYS A 877 -15.96 57.87 8.54
N ASP A 878 -15.12 56.87 8.81
CA ASP A 878 -13.89 56.58 8.05
C ASP A 878 -14.06 55.50 6.96
N ARG A 879 -15.23 54.87 6.81
CA ARG A 879 -15.52 54.02 5.64
C ARG A 879 -15.79 54.88 4.40
N TYR A 880 -15.12 54.56 3.29
CA TYR A 880 -15.29 55.20 1.97
C TYR A 880 -16.75 55.18 1.44
N TYR A 881 -17.59 54.27 1.94
CA TYR A 881 -18.96 54.03 1.46
C TYR A 881 -20.08 54.63 2.32
N VAL A 882 -19.75 55.38 3.38
CA VAL A 882 -20.79 55.98 4.22
C VAL A 882 -21.35 57.21 3.53
N THR A 883 -22.42 57.00 2.76
CA THR A 883 -23.24 58.07 2.20
C THR A 883 -23.70 59.01 3.33
N ASN A 884 -23.84 60.31 3.04
CA ASN A 884 -24.37 61.27 4.03
C ASN A 884 -25.71 60.79 4.64
N SER A 885 -26.50 60.04 3.87
CA SER A 885 -27.74 59.40 4.32
C SER A 885 -27.56 58.35 5.43
N PHE A 886 -26.45 57.61 5.47
CA PHE A 886 -26.14 56.66 6.55
C PHE A 886 -25.81 57.41 7.86
N ARG A 887 -25.09 58.55 7.78
CA ARG A 887 -24.81 59.41 8.94
C ARG A 887 -26.09 60.03 9.49
N ASP A 888 -26.92 60.61 8.61
CA ASP A 888 -28.21 61.20 8.99
C ASP A 888 -29.16 60.18 9.62
N PHE A 889 -29.12 58.92 9.15
CA PHE A 889 -29.89 57.83 9.75
C PHE A 889 -29.42 57.48 11.17
N LEU A 890 -28.11 57.37 11.39
CA LEU A 890 -27.56 57.09 12.71
C LEU A 890 -27.94 58.19 13.72
N ASP A 891 -27.95 59.45 13.30
CA ASP A 891 -28.38 60.58 14.14
C ASP A 891 -29.89 60.55 14.47
N LYS A 892 -30.70 59.89 13.64
CA LYS A 892 -32.16 59.71 13.82
C LYS A 892 -32.57 58.43 14.56
N ILE A 893 -31.68 57.44 14.65
CA ILE A 893 -31.95 56.18 15.36
C ILE A 893 -32.23 56.46 16.84
N ASP A 894 -33.24 55.79 17.40
CA ASP A 894 -33.55 55.86 18.83
C ASP A 894 -32.35 55.37 19.66
N ASP A 895 -31.90 56.21 20.59
CA ASP A 895 -30.83 55.95 21.57
C ASP A 895 -31.01 54.62 22.35
N LYS A 896 -32.22 54.04 22.37
CA LYS A 896 -32.54 52.74 22.98
C LYS A 896 -32.25 51.52 22.08
N LYS A 897 -32.00 51.71 20.78
CA LYS A 897 -31.82 50.64 19.78
C LYS A 897 -30.36 50.35 19.45
N VAL A 898 -29.44 51.21 19.88
CA VAL A 898 -27.99 51.00 19.75
C VAL A 898 -27.40 50.80 21.13
N GLU A 899 -26.54 49.79 21.26
CA GLU A 899 -25.87 49.48 22.51
C GLU A 899 -24.97 50.68 22.90
N LYS A 900 -25.26 51.30 24.05
CA LYS A 900 -24.40 52.30 24.67
C LYS A 900 -23.34 51.56 25.48
N ILE A 901 -22.08 51.73 25.10
CA ILE A 901 -20.98 51.10 25.82
C ILE A 901 -20.24 52.18 26.61
N ASN A 902 -19.95 51.91 27.89
CA ASN A 902 -19.20 52.82 28.74
C ASN A 902 -17.70 52.61 28.53
N ILE A 903 -16.92 53.70 28.54
CA ILE A 903 -15.45 53.70 28.43
C ILE A 903 -14.79 52.73 29.41
N LYS A 904 -15.34 52.57 30.62
CA LYS A 904 -14.81 51.65 31.64
C LYS A 904 -15.05 50.18 31.34
N ASP A 905 -16.05 49.84 30.53
CA ASP A 905 -16.31 48.46 30.08
C ASP A 905 -15.47 48.07 28.84
N VAL A 906 -14.71 49.05 28.31
CA VAL A 906 -14.08 49.06 26.96
C VAL A 906 -12.54 49.08 27.05
N ALA A 907 -11.98 49.58 28.14
CA ALA A 907 -10.57 49.94 28.25
C ALA A 907 -9.57 48.78 28.19
N ASP A 908 -9.98 47.54 28.48
CA ASP A 908 -9.03 46.43 28.67
C ASP A 908 -8.65 45.68 27.38
N ASN A 909 -9.45 45.72 26.31
CA ASN A 909 -9.21 44.90 25.10
C ASN A 909 -9.61 45.55 23.75
N ILE A 910 -9.74 46.89 23.69
CA ILE A 910 -10.12 47.60 22.45
C ILE A 910 -8.90 48.24 21.78
N LEU A 911 -8.70 47.89 20.52
CA LEU A 911 -7.71 48.45 19.61
C LEU A 911 -8.44 49.35 18.59
N GLU A 912 -8.09 50.62 18.54
CA GLU A 912 -8.54 51.55 17.50
C GLU A 912 -7.57 51.46 16.32
N VAL A 913 -8.12 51.32 15.11
CA VAL A 913 -7.31 51.33 13.88
C VAL A 913 -7.51 52.66 13.17
N LYS A 914 -6.42 53.40 12.95
CA LYS A 914 -6.45 54.65 12.20
C LYS A 914 -6.33 54.41 10.70
N LYS A 915 -7.37 54.82 9.95
CA LYS A 915 -7.40 55.34 8.57
C LYS A 915 -6.66 54.63 7.40
N TYR A 916 -5.98 53.51 7.62
CA TYR A 916 -5.23 52.80 6.57
C TYR A 916 -5.67 51.35 6.36
N LEU A 917 -6.88 50.97 6.81
CA LEU A 917 -7.51 49.71 6.42
C LEU A 917 -8.27 49.84 5.09
N ASN A 918 -7.64 50.46 4.08
CA ASN A 918 -8.17 50.42 2.72
C ASN A 918 -7.87 49.03 2.15
N GLY A 919 -8.80 48.08 2.35
CA GLY A 919 -8.79 46.81 1.64
C GLY A 919 -8.43 45.56 2.45
N ILE A 920 -8.38 45.60 3.79
CA ILE A 920 -8.45 44.35 4.55
C ILE A 920 -9.89 43.86 4.45
N THR A 921 -10.17 43.07 3.41
CA THR A 921 -11.17 42.03 3.59
C THR A 921 -10.68 41.19 4.76
N PHE A 922 -11.46 41.13 5.84
CA PHE A 922 -11.20 40.20 6.96
C PHE A 922 -11.10 38.74 6.48
N ASP A 923 -11.38 38.49 5.20
CA ASP A 923 -10.92 37.35 4.41
C ASP A 923 -9.41 37.45 4.07
N GLY A 924 -8.56 36.98 4.99
CA GLY A 924 -7.36 36.19 4.63
C GLY A 924 -6.07 36.88 4.19
N ASP A 925 -6.02 38.21 4.09
CA ASP A 925 -4.83 38.93 3.56
C ASP A 925 -3.91 39.54 4.65
N SER A 926 -4.27 39.41 5.94
CA SER A 926 -3.38 39.72 7.06
C SER A 926 -2.44 38.56 7.38
N LEU A 927 -1.23 38.89 7.88
CA LEU A 927 -0.26 37.93 8.38
C LEU A 927 -0.77 37.18 9.62
N ILE A 928 -1.77 37.73 10.34
CA ILE A 928 -2.39 37.10 11.51
C ILE A 928 -3.83 36.71 11.18
N SER A 929 -4.12 35.42 11.03
CA SER A 929 -5.47 34.90 10.73
C SER A 929 -6.41 35.07 11.92
N HIS A 930 -7.04 36.23 12.02
CA HIS A 930 -8.06 36.54 13.02
C HIS A 930 -9.45 36.23 12.48
N SER A 931 -10.32 35.66 13.31
CA SER A 931 -11.69 35.36 12.88
C SER A 931 -12.71 36.24 13.58
N LEU A 932 -13.57 36.86 12.78
CA LEU A 932 -14.66 37.70 13.25
C LEU A 932 -15.69 36.84 14.00
N ILE A 933 -15.84 37.11 15.29
CA ILE A 933 -16.86 36.51 16.16
C ILE A 933 -18.17 37.28 16.03
N ALA A 934 -18.08 38.61 16.02
CA ALA A 934 -19.24 39.46 15.95
C ALA A 934 -18.89 40.82 15.34
N SER A 935 -19.86 41.43 14.67
CA SER A 935 -19.79 42.82 14.23
C SER A 935 -21.07 43.53 14.64
N LYS A 936 -20.93 44.67 15.32
CA LYS A 936 -22.05 45.49 15.79
C LYS A 936 -21.74 46.98 15.76
N ILE A 937 -22.76 47.80 15.58
CA ILE A 937 -22.68 49.26 15.69
C ILE A 937 -22.93 49.65 17.15
N VAL A 938 -22.05 50.49 17.69
CA VAL A 938 -22.07 50.93 19.09
C VAL A 938 -21.94 52.44 19.18
N LYS A 939 -22.50 53.02 20.25
CA LYS A 939 -22.41 54.47 20.49
C LYS A 939 -21.47 54.76 21.65
N LEU A 940 -20.45 55.58 21.40
CA LEU A 940 -19.38 55.94 22.34
C LEU A 940 -19.11 57.45 22.25
N ASN A 941 -19.22 58.16 23.37
CA ASN A 941 -19.08 59.63 23.43
C ASN A 941 -19.91 60.41 22.40
N ASN A 942 -21.16 59.98 22.18
CA ASN A 942 -22.07 60.54 21.16
C ASN A 942 -21.67 60.32 19.70
N GLU A 943 -20.66 59.50 19.41
CA GLU A 943 -20.30 59.09 18.06
C GLU A 943 -20.52 57.59 17.84
N PHE A 944 -20.73 57.18 16.58
CA PHE A 944 -20.99 55.81 16.19
C PHE A 944 -19.71 55.11 15.71
N TYR A 945 -19.51 53.89 16.19
CA TYR A 945 -18.37 53.05 15.86
C TYR A 945 -18.84 51.66 15.41
N ASN A 946 -18.14 51.08 14.45
CA ASN A 946 -18.17 49.65 14.20
C ASN A 946 -17.31 48.97 15.24
N LEU A 947 -17.90 48.10 16.04
CA LEU A 947 -17.20 47.23 16.97
C LEU A 947 -17.15 45.83 16.36
N TYR A 948 -15.94 45.39 16.04
CA TYR A 948 -15.65 44.04 15.58
C TYR A 948 -15.04 43.25 16.74
N GLU A 949 -15.61 42.10 17.08
CA GLU A 949 -15.04 41.18 18.07
C GLU A 949 -14.32 40.07 17.34
N PHE A 950 -13.05 39.83 17.68
CA PHE A 950 -12.21 38.83 17.04
C PHE A 950 -11.78 37.75 18.03
N ALA A 951 -11.68 36.52 17.55
CA ALA A 951 -10.90 35.47 18.19
C ALA A 951 -9.49 35.48 17.57
N PRO A 952 -8.42 35.58 18.39
CA PRO A 952 -7.09 35.30 17.89
C PRO A 952 -6.97 33.80 17.58
N PHE A 953 -6.44 33.47 16.41
CA PHE A 953 -6.24 32.12 15.90
C PHE A 953 -7.40 31.17 16.13
N ILE A 954 -8.18 30.87 15.09
CA ILE A 954 -9.06 29.70 15.16
C ILE A 954 -8.19 28.43 15.07
N ILE A 955 -7.65 27.98 16.22
CA ILE A 955 -7.25 26.59 16.43
C ILE A 955 -8.52 25.82 16.73
N SER A 956 -9.37 25.57 15.73
CA SER A 956 -10.60 24.84 15.98
C SER A 956 -11.15 24.24 14.69
N GLU A 957 -11.52 22.97 14.77
CA GLU A 957 -12.32 22.22 13.79
C GLU A 957 -13.75 22.79 13.63
N ASN A 958 -14.10 23.83 14.39
CA ASN A 958 -15.31 24.63 14.27
C ASN A 958 -14.94 26.11 14.06
N GLN A 959 -15.12 26.64 12.85
CA GLN A 959 -15.09 28.09 12.64
C GLN A 959 -16.25 28.73 13.43
N VAL A 960 -15.95 29.81 14.17
CA VAL A 960 -16.99 30.58 14.87
C VAL A 960 -17.78 31.33 13.80
N LEU A 961 -19.07 31.03 13.63
CA LEU A 961 -19.90 31.76 12.69
C LEU A 961 -20.14 33.17 13.24
N PRO A 962 -19.93 34.23 12.44
CA PRO A 962 -20.09 35.59 12.92
C PRO A 962 -21.55 35.89 13.28
N MET A 963 -21.73 36.65 14.35
CA MET A 963 -23.00 37.30 14.70
C MET A 963 -22.98 38.75 14.18
N TYR A 964 -23.92 39.09 13.31
CA TYR A 964 -24.14 40.46 12.85
C TYR A 964 -25.37 41.06 13.53
N ASP A 965 -25.32 42.35 13.82
CA ASP A 965 -26.50 43.10 14.23
C ASP A 965 -27.48 43.33 13.08
N GLU A 966 -28.67 43.88 13.39
CA GLU A 966 -29.71 44.10 12.38
C GLU A 966 -29.31 45.12 11.32
N ILE A 967 -28.47 46.11 11.64
CA ILE A 967 -28.06 47.16 10.70
C ILE A 967 -27.09 46.59 9.67
N TYR A 968 -26.14 45.77 10.10
CA TYR A 968 -25.25 45.02 9.22
C TYR A 968 -25.98 44.00 8.36
N LEU A 969 -26.95 43.28 8.92
CA LEU A 969 -27.78 42.35 8.13
C LEU A 969 -28.60 43.08 7.08
N ILE A 970 -29.09 44.29 7.36
CA ILE A 970 -29.76 45.13 6.37
C ILE A 970 -28.81 45.49 5.22
N ASP A 971 -27.61 45.99 5.53
CA ASP A 971 -26.60 46.34 4.52
C ASP A 971 -26.24 45.13 3.64
N LEU A 972 -25.94 43.99 4.26
CA LEU A 972 -25.64 42.73 3.58
C LEU A 972 -26.80 42.28 2.68
N PHE A 973 -28.04 42.29 3.18
CA PHE A 973 -29.20 41.90 2.39
C PHE A 973 -29.50 42.86 1.25
N VAL A 974 -29.31 44.17 1.42
CA VAL A 974 -29.45 45.15 0.34
C VAL A 974 -28.38 44.89 -0.74
N LYS A 975 -27.13 44.70 -0.34
CA LYS A 975 -26.02 44.40 -1.26
C LYS A 975 -26.30 43.15 -2.09
N ILE A 976 -26.61 42.04 -1.42
CA ILE A 976 -26.98 40.77 -2.06
C ILE A 976 -28.17 40.95 -3.02
N SER A 977 -29.13 41.81 -2.69
CA SER A 977 -30.29 42.08 -3.54
C SER A 977 -29.95 42.91 -4.78
N LYS A 978 -29.04 43.89 -4.65
CA LYS A 978 -28.58 44.73 -5.78
C LYS A 978 -27.70 43.92 -6.74
N GLU A 979 -26.75 43.17 -6.19
CA GLU A 979 -25.78 42.34 -6.93
C GLU A 979 -26.37 41.00 -7.38
N LYS A 980 -27.58 40.66 -6.92
CA LYS A 980 -28.30 39.40 -7.19
C LYS A 980 -27.51 38.16 -6.77
N GLU A 981 -26.74 38.28 -5.70
CA GLU A 981 -25.91 37.22 -5.15
C GLU A 981 -26.74 35.99 -4.77
N ARG A 982 -26.23 34.80 -5.06
CA ARG A 982 -26.91 33.52 -4.74
C ARG A 982 -26.41 32.88 -3.46
N GLU A 983 -25.39 33.48 -2.85
CA GLU A 983 -24.71 32.95 -1.69
C GLU A 983 -24.38 34.11 -0.74
N MET A 984 -24.31 33.82 0.55
CA MET A 984 -23.84 34.77 1.54
C MET A 984 -22.96 34.09 2.56
N ILE A 985 -22.19 34.87 3.31
CA ILE A 985 -21.40 34.36 4.43
C ILE A 985 -22.29 33.62 5.45
N GLY A 986 -21.78 32.55 6.02
CA GLY A 986 -22.46 31.77 7.03
C GLY A 986 -22.73 32.56 8.30
N LEU A 987 -23.93 32.40 8.86
CA LEU A 987 -24.41 33.14 10.03
C LEU A 987 -24.75 32.19 11.17
N GLU A 988 -24.35 32.51 12.42
CA GLU A 988 -24.62 31.65 13.58
C GLU A 988 -26.13 31.41 13.78
N ASN A 989 -26.94 32.45 13.61
CA ASN A 989 -28.40 32.39 13.70
C ASN A 989 -29.05 31.44 12.66
N PHE A 990 -28.30 31.06 11.62
CA PHE A 990 -28.72 30.18 10.54
C PHE A 990 -27.75 29.00 10.32
N LYS A 991 -27.03 28.56 11.37
CA LYS A 991 -26.01 27.50 11.28
C LYS A 991 -26.46 26.18 10.64
N ASN A 992 -27.75 25.88 10.71
CA ASN A 992 -28.35 24.69 10.08
C ASN A 992 -28.32 24.77 8.55
N LEU A 993 -28.27 25.98 7.98
CA LEU A 993 -28.19 26.24 6.53
C LEU A 993 -26.75 26.39 6.02
N VAL A 994 -25.80 26.57 6.94
CA VAL A 994 -24.40 26.84 6.58
C VAL A 994 -23.76 25.59 6.00
N ILE A 995 -23.16 25.70 4.82
CA ILE A 995 -22.42 24.62 4.16
C ILE A 995 -20.99 25.06 3.86
N GLU A 996 -20.12 24.08 3.73
CA GLU A 996 -18.73 24.27 3.31
C GLU A 996 -18.68 24.40 1.78
N LYS A 997 -18.08 25.50 1.29
CA LYS A 997 -17.77 25.75 -0.12
C LYS A 997 -16.29 26.10 -0.24
N PHE A 998 -15.59 25.41 -1.12
CA PHE A 998 -14.21 25.75 -1.46
C PHE A 998 -14.20 26.68 -2.68
N GLU A 999 -13.59 27.84 -2.54
CA GLU A 999 -13.48 28.87 -3.60
C GLU A 999 -12.20 29.69 -3.38
N ASP A 1000 -11.45 29.96 -4.44
CA ASP A 1000 -10.17 30.71 -4.40
C ASP A 1000 -9.18 30.19 -3.36
N TYR A 1001 -9.04 28.86 -3.26
CA TYR A 1001 -8.13 28.20 -2.33
C TYR A 1001 -8.46 28.44 -0.85
N ARG A 1002 -9.71 28.79 -0.53
CA ARG A 1002 -10.20 29.05 0.83
C ARG A 1002 -11.47 28.24 1.10
N LEU A 1003 -11.50 27.55 2.25
CA LEU A 1003 -12.74 27.02 2.80
C LEU A 1003 -13.62 28.17 3.28
N LYS A 1004 -14.74 28.42 2.59
CA LYS A 1004 -15.77 29.39 2.98
C LYS A 1004 -16.97 28.65 3.56
N TYR A 1005 -17.49 29.16 4.66
CA TYR A 1005 -18.78 28.73 5.21
C TYR A 1005 -19.84 29.68 4.70
N ILE A 1006 -20.75 29.17 3.88
CA ILE A 1006 -21.74 29.99 3.19
C ILE A 1006 -23.16 29.48 3.43
N ILE A 1007 -24.13 30.36 3.22
CA ILE A 1007 -25.54 30.01 3.07
C ILE A 1007 -25.91 30.28 1.62
N LYS A 1008 -26.26 29.22 0.88
CA LYS A 1008 -26.89 29.35 -0.43
C LYS A 1008 -28.29 29.92 -0.23
N LEU A 1009 -28.61 31.00 -0.93
CA LEU A 1009 -29.83 31.77 -0.75
C LEU A 1009 -31.00 31.18 -1.56
N PRO A 1010 -32.24 31.24 -1.02
CA PRO A 1010 -33.43 30.66 -1.67
C PRO A 1010 -34.03 31.56 -2.78
N PHE A 1011 -33.43 32.71 -3.08
CA PHE A 1011 -34.01 33.73 -3.95
C PHE A 1011 -33.60 33.56 -5.42
N LYS A 1012 -34.50 33.90 -6.34
CA LYS A 1012 -34.27 34.07 -7.77
C LYS A 1012 -34.14 35.56 -8.11
N ASP A 1013 -33.65 35.90 -9.29
CA ASP A 1013 -33.44 37.30 -9.69
C ASP A 1013 -34.73 38.11 -9.65
N GLU A 1014 -35.83 37.51 -10.09
CA GLU A 1014 -37.18 38.10 -10.00
C GLU A 1014 -37.60 38.42 -8.56
N HIS A 1015 -37.14 37.64 -7.58
CA HIS A 1015 -37.43 37.88 -6.16
C HIS A 1015 -36.63 39.09 -5.65
N TYR A 1016 -35.37 39.24 -6.06
CA TYR A 1016 -34.55 40.43 -5.75
C TYR A 1016 -35.12 41.69 -6.40
N ASP A 1017 -35.46 41.62 -7.69
CA ASP A 1017 -36.05 42.74 -8.43
C ASP A 1017 -37.36 43.21 -7.78
N LYS A 1018 -38.25 42.28 -7.40
CA LYS A 1018 -39.50 42.58 -6.68
C LYS A 1018 -39.25 43.31 -5.35
N VAL A 1019 -38.23 42.90 -4.59
CA VAL A 1019 -37.89 43.50 -3.30
C VAL A 1019 -37.36 44.93 -3.48
N ILE A 1020 -36.38 45.10 -4.37
CA ILE A 1020 -35.78 46.41 -4.70
C ILE A 1020 -36.83 47.38 -5.25
N ASP A 1021 -37.67 46.95 -6.19
CA ASP A 1021 -38.72 47.78 -6.77
C ASP A 1021 -39.74 48.23 -5.73
N SER A 1022 -40.08 47.34 -4.79
CA SER A 1022 -41.04 47.64 -3.73
C SER A 1022 -40.50 48.65 -2.73
N ILE A 1023 -39.19 48.59 -2.44
CA ILE A 1023 -38.50 49.60 -1.61
C ILE A 1023 -38.43 50.95 -2.34
N LYS A 1024 -38.03 50.97 -3.62
CA LYS A 1024 -37.92 52.21 -4.42
C LYS A 1024 -39.25 52.92 -4.61
N LYS A 1025 -40.31 52.16 -4.92
CA LYS A 1025 -41.65 52.68 -5.22
C LYS A 1025 -42.56 52.79 -3.99
N ASP A 1026 -42.05 52.45 -2.80
CA ASP A 1026 -42.77 52.42 -1.52
C ASP A 1026 -44.11 51.66 -1.62
N LEU A 1027 -44.10 50.52 -2.32
CA LEU A 1027 -45.28 49.71 -2.61
C LEU A 1027 -45.66 48.83 -1.41
N SER A 1028 -46.95 48.61 -1.21
CA SER A 1028 -47.43 47.61 -0.26
C SER A 1028 -47.02 46.21 -0.71
N PHE A 1029 -46.46 45.42 0.20
CA PHE A 1029 -45.87 44.13 -0.11
C PHE A 1029 -46.46 43.03 0.78
N ASP A 1030 -47.07 42.01 0.17
CA ASP A 1030 -47.63 40.86 0.90
C ASP A 1030 -46.52 39.84 1.21
N LYS A 1031 -46.03 39.86 2.45
CA LYS A 1031 -45.00 38.95 2.95
C LYS A 1031 -45.41 37.48 2.83
N SER A 1032 -46.68 37.18 3.06
CA SER A 1032 -47.18 35.80 3.04
C SER A 1032 -47.22 35.25 1.62
N MET A 1033 -47.54 36.10 0.65
CA MET A 1033 -47.55 35.76 -0.77
C MET A 1033 -46.13 35.58 -1.30
N PHE A 1034 -45.20 36.48 -0.96
CA PHE A 1034 -43.80 36.38 -1.37
C PHE A 1034 -43.11 35.13 -0.80
N LYS A 1035 -43.31 34.83 0.48
CA LYS A 1035 -42.77 33.60 1.08
C LYS A 1035 -43.28 32.35 0.36
N LYS A 1036 -44.56 32.31 0.02
CA LYS A 1036 -45.14 31.22 -0.79
C LYS A 1036 -44.55 31.15 -2.19
N GLU A 1037 -44.33 32.29 -2.86
CA GLU A 1037 -43.68 32.33 -4.17
C GLU A 1037 -42.26 31.73 -4.11
N VAL A 1038 -41.46 32.08 -3.09
CA VAL A 1038 -40.09 31.56 -2.93
C VAL A 1038 -40.09 30.05 -2.62
N VAL A 1039 -40.87 29.61 -1.63
CA VAL A 1039 -40.87 28.23 -1.12
C VAL A 1039 -41.48 27.22 -2.12
N ASN A 1040 -42.39 27.67 -3.00
CA ASN A 1040 -43.00 26.80 -4.01
C ASN A 1040 -42.17 26.63 -5.29
N THR A 1041 -40.94 27.15 -5.34
CA THR A 1041 -40.07 26.97 -6.51
C THR A 1041 -39.34 25.62 -6.48
N ASP A 1042 -39.10 25.04 -7.65
CA ASP A 1042 -38.26 23.83 -7.79
C ASP A 1042 -36.83 24.08 -7.26
N TYR A 1043 -36.31 25.30 -7.46
CA TYR A 1043 -35.02 25.74 -6.94
C TYR A 1043 -34.95 25.60 -5.41
N PHE A 1044 -35.99 26.02 -4.70
CA PHE A 1044 -36.06 25.92 -3.24
C PHE A 1044 -36.03 24.46 -2.77
N ASN A 1045 -36.78 23.57 -3.41
CA ASN A 1045 -36.80 22.15 -3.04
C ASN A 1045 -35.44 21.48 -3.30
N CYS A 1046 -34.82 21.73 -4.46
CA CYS A 1046 -33.46 21.24 -4.74
C CYS A 1046 -32.42 21.76 -3.74
N LEU A 1047 -32.55 23.02 -3.33
CA LEU A 1047 -31.67 23.63 -2.34
C LEU A 1047 -31.81 22.96 -0.96
N VAL A 1048 -33.03 22.67 -0.52
CA VAL A 1048 -33.30 21.95 0.74
C VAL A 1048 -32.67 20.55 0.72
N ASP A 1049 -32.86 19.79 -0.36
CA ASP A 1049 -32.30 18.44 -0.49
C ASP A 1049 -30.76 18.47 -0.52
N TYR A 1050 -30.19 19.43 -1.24
CA TYR A 1050 -28.76 19.63 -1.30
C TYR A 1050 -28.16 19.92 0.09
N VAL A 1051 -28.71 20.88 0.83
CA VAL A 1051 -28.22 21.23 2.17
C VAL A 1051 -28.47 20.11 3.18
N SER A 1052 -29.62 19.42 3.10
CA SER A 1052 -29.93 18.24 3.93
C SER A 1052 -28.89 17.14 3.75
N SER A 1053 -28.51 16.82 2.50
CA SER A 1053 -27.48 15.81 2.20
C SER A 1053 -26.11 16.18 2.79
N LYS A 1054 -25.73 17.46 2.72
CA LYS A 1054 -24.44 17.96 3.22
C LYS A 1054 -24.39 17.99 4.74
N LYS A 1055 -25.48 18.37 5.40
CA LYS A 1055 -25.55 18.52 6.87
C LYS A 1055 -25.97 17.25 7.61
N LYS A 1056 -26.46 16.22 6.91
CA LYS A 1056 -27.05 15.01 7.50
C LYS A 1056 -28.20 15.33 8.46
N LEU A 1057 -28.97 16.38 8.15
CA LEU A 1057 -30.16 16.82 8.89
C LEU A 1057 -31.42 16.50 8.08
N HIS A 1058 -32.57 16.35 8.77
CA HIS A 1058 -33.83 16.06 8.09
C HIS A 1058 -34.26 17.24 7.20
N SER A 1059 -34.80 16.97 6.01
CA SER A 1059 -35.17 18.00 5.04
C SER A 1059 -36.22 18.99 5.58
N ASP A 1060 -37.11 18.54 6.48
CA ASP A 1060 -38.05 19.43 7.17
C ASP A 1060 -37.37 20.46 8.10
N GLU A 1061 -36.27 20.09 8.76
CA GLU A 1061 -35.52 21.00 9.61
C GLU A 1061 -34.81 22.08 8.78
N ILE A 1062 -34.26 21.68 7.62
CA ILE A 1062 -33.62 22.60 6.67
C ILE A 1062 -34.65 23.54 6.05
N ARG A 1063 -35.82 23.02 5.64
CA ARG A 1063 -36.93 23.83 5.13
C ARG A 1063 -37.37 24.88 6.15
N HIS A 1064 -37.58 24.49 7.40
CA HIS A 1064 -37.96 25.42 8.47
C HIS A 1064 -36.89 26.49 8.73
N ALA A 1065 -35.60 26.13 8.64
CA ALA A 1065 -34.51 27.09 8.77
C ALA A 1065 -34.49 28.11 7.61
N TYR A 1066 -34.73 27.67 6.37
CA TYR A 1066 -34.84 28.58 5.22
C TYR A 1066 -36.05 29.51 5.31
N GLU A 1067 -37.19 29.01 5.78
CA GLU A 1067 -38.38 29.84 6.02
C GLU A 1067 -38.10 30.97 7.03
N LYS A 1068 -37.35 30.69 8.09
CA LYS A 1068 -36.91 31.70 9.05
C LYS A 1068 -35.97 32.74 8.42
N LEU A 1069 -35.08 32.32 7.53
CA LEU A 1069 -34.19 33.23 6.80
C LEU A 1069 -35.00 34.19 5.92
N ILE A 1070 -35.98 33.65 5.19
CA ILE A 1070 -36.89 34.45 4.35
C ILE A 1070 -37.70 35.43 5.21
N ASP A 1071 -38.25 34.97 6.34
CA ASP A 1071 -38.99 35.84 7.26
C ASP A 1071 -38.11 36.99 7.78
N LYS A 1072 -36.85 36.71 8.14
CA LYS A 1072 -35.91 37.74 8.62
C LYS A 1072 -35.51 38.72 7.53
N TYR A 1073 -35.20 38.24 6.33
CA TYR A 1073 -34.93 39.07 5.16
C TYR A 1073 -36.09 40.03 4.85
N MET A 1074 -37.33 39.51 4.89
CA MET A 1074 -38.55 40.28 4.71
C MET A 1074 -38.85 41.24 5.86
N GLU A 1075 -38.52 40.88 7.11
CA GLU A 1075 -38.71 41.73 8.28
C GLU A 1075 -37.86 43.00 8.20
N LEU A 1076 -36.58 42.84 7.82
CA LEU A 1076 -35.60 43.91 7.80
C LEU A 1076 -35.77 44.86 6.61
N LEU A 1077 -36.01 44.31 5.41
CA LEU A 1077 -36.07 45.12 4.18
C LEU A 1077 -37.45 45.71 3.87
N ILE A 1078 -38.53 44.99 4.20
CA ILE A 1078 -39.87 45.32 3.71
C ILE A 1078 -40.84 45.36 4.88
N LYS A 1079 -41.16 46.55 5.36
CA LYS A 1079 -42.24 46.75 6.34
C LYS A 1079 -43.01 48.03 5.96
N PRO A 1080 -44.35 47.99 6.07
CA PRO A 1080 -45.23 48.97 5.42
C PRO A 1080 -45.13 50.39 5.99
N ASP A 1081 -44.96 50.57 7.30
CA ASP A 1081 -44.97 51.89 7.96
C ASP A 1081 -43.68 52.20 8.75
N GLU A 1082 -43.29 53.48 8.82
CA GLU A 1082 -42.16 53.97 9.65
C GLU A 1082 -42.32 53.65 11.14
N LYS A 1083 -43.55 53.50 11.63
CA LYS A 1083 -43.83 53.12 13.03
C LYS A 1083 -43.44 51.68 13.35
N ASP A 1084 -43.40 50.78 12.36
CA ASP A 1084 -43.16 49.35 12.55
C ASP A 1084 -41.79 48.90 12.03
N ASN A 1085 -41.15 49.68 11.15
CA ASN A 1085 -39.74 49.51 10.75
C ASN A 1085 -38.90 50.75 11.04
N PRO A 1086 -38.09 50.73 12.10
CA PRO A 1086 -37.19 51.84 12.37
C PRO A 1086 -36.09 52.01 11.33
N TYR A 1087 -35.91 51.05 10.43
CA TYR A 1087 -34.90 51.06 9.38
C TYR A 1087 -35.44 51.45 7.99
N LYS A 1088 -36.72 51.87 7.87
CA LYS A 1088 -37.36 52.14 6.57
C LYS A 1088 -36.61 53.21 5.74
N GLU A 1089 -36.30 54.36 6.34
CA GLU A 1089 -35.51 55.42 5.68
C GLU A 1089 -34.11 54.91 5.29
N PHE A 1090 -33.50 54.09 6.15
CA PHE A 1090 -32.16 53.54 5.95
C PHE A 1090 -32.06 52.58 4.76
N VAL A 1091 -32.96 51.59 4.71
CA VAL A 1091 -33.04 50.61 3.62
C VAL A 1091 -33.24 51.33 2.28
N LYS A 1092 -34.11 52.34 2.24
CA LYS A 1092 -34.36 53.15 1.05
C LYS A 1092 -33.09 53.89 0.60
N CYS A 1093 -32.36 54.49 1.52
CA CYS A 1093 -31.11 55.18 1.23
C CYS A 1093 -30.02 54.25 0.66
N LEU A 1094 -29.89 53.03 1.18
CA LEU A 1094 -28.92 52.04 0.65
C LEU A 1094 -29.29 51.56 -0.76
N VAL A 1095 -30.59 51.40 -1.03
CA VAL A 1095 -31.10 51.01 -2.35
C VAL A 1095 -30.93 52.12 -3.38
N ASP A 1096 -31.05 53.38 -2.96
CA ASP A 1096 -30.91 54.58 -3.81
C ASP A 1096 -29.45 55.03 -3.99
N ALA A 1097 -28.52 54.53 -3.17
CA ALA A 1097 -27.09 54.82 -3.33
C ALA A 1097 -26.56 54.25 -4.66
N ASN A 1098 -26.08 55.12 -5.55
CA ASN A 1098 -25.39 54.74 -6.79
C ASN A 1098 -24.02 54.13 -6.48
N GLU A 1099 -23.63 53.09 -7.24
CA GLU A 1099 -22.28 52.49 -7.25
C GLU A 1099 -21.24 53.40 -7.95
N GLU A 1100 -21.36 54.72 -7.84
CA GLU A 1100 -20.30 55.63 -8.30
C GLU A 1100 -19.35 55.95 -7.15
N VAL A 1101 -18.57 54.95 -6.72
CA VAL A 1101 -17.25 55.15 -6.09
C VAL A 1101 -16.37 53.95 -6.50
N GLU A 1102 -15.94 53.93 -7.77
CA GLU A 1102 -14.67 53.27 -8.13
C GLU A 1102 -13.54 54.23 -7.71
N ASP A 1103 -12.86 53.91 -6.61
CA ASP A 1103 -11.40 54.02 -6.42
C ASP A 1103 -11.00 53.61 -4.98
#